data_AF-A0A6V8PTL8-F1
#
_entry.id   AF-A0A6V8PTL8-F1
#
_cell.length_a   1.000
_cell.length_b   1.000
_cell.length_c   1.000
_cell.angle_alpha   90.00
_cell.angle_beta   90.00
_cell.angle_gamma   90.00
#
_symmetry.space_group_name_H-M   'P 1'
#
loop_
_entity.id
_entity.type
_entity.pdbx_description
1 polymer ?
#
loop_
_entity_poly.entity_id
_entity_poly.type
_entity_poly.pdbx_seq_one_letter_code
_entity_poly.pdbx_strand_id
1 'polypeptide(L)'
;YKEETKRGDVEANSFYQKWLKVLFLEAFNNRFGHPHWLPRDVRDVLQLAPYLNGGLFRRNTLDNLLLDLSDNVFEEIFAFFEKYNFTIREDLPLDVEVAVDPQMIGYVYESLANVAEEIYERQDFGIFYTPRVEVDFMCRRALAEYLGNHLSEIPKAHIYRLLFDEDKSETERYFTEKGLWYQLEELLDNLAVLDPACGSGAFLVGMLFVLTEIYKTIFAHIDRQMTDYELKKRIVGMTLYGVDVMPWAVHSAELRLWLQLMIESDLTLGDLKIYPLLPNLNLKLRVGDSLVQEIGGMSLHFRDASLPLSVKRKLGELKREKEKYYNSDPTAKFKTEEAILHEELRVFDQILGESIVELQKGKQKLEQIPLNIQPDLYGEVDATKLTEEREKIEHKKRKIEEEIERLREIRGSLAEPGKKPLVWDIDFAEIFGDKGGFDIVIGNPPYVRQEKIAPPNRLRNEISGEDKRQYKEKLVRSVKTHLLSVKNIDRKSDYYVYFYFHGLSLLNEKGVFCFITSNSWLDVGYGRDLQEFLLKYVPIKAIYDNQAKRSFEHADVNTIIALFGAPQEEQRGQYKWPALSNTAKFVMFKKPFEEVLNSENLIEIEMHSPDEASLFPRVLNTPEFRVYPIKQENLLEEGWEYPEDQDRSLLKGKFESGRYVGNKWGGKCLKAPDIFFTILEKGKGKLVRLGDIAEVRRGFTTGANEFFYVEDVTERIGRTELPRIQNQRHFRSLEEIAKAGLRVIRPSKFGKNTKDYLLFLVEAEYLKPVIKSPRELKTIVVREDDLKYRVIMCHRSREELRKEKAFILDYIRWGEKQAYHKRPTCAGRPRWWDLGIRECPNIVWVKSTDDTHRQGLLPPNTLVDQRLYEVYSQSLQKLIIALNSSVFSLLKELEGRANLGEGVLDTAVYEAKRVEVLDPEAINGDQELLNVIEQLSTRSILSIFSELGLDQTRPIREQEPSPLPDRKALDEIVFDALNLTQEERKEVYWSVAELVKNRLEKARSV
;
A
#
# COMPACT_ATOMS: atom_id res chain seq x y z
N TYR A 1 -11.88 18.14 -48.13
CA TYR A 1 -11.95 19.46 -47.47
C TYR A 1 -11.03 20.49 -48.11
N LYS A 2 -9.69 20.44 -47.90
CA LYS A 2 -8.74 21.46 -48.40
C LYS A 2 -8.87 21.78 -49.89
N GLU A 3 -9.11 20.77 -50.73
CA GLU A 3 -9.32 20.97 -52.16
C GLU A 3 -10.63 21.70 -52.47
N GLU A 4 -11.71 21.38 -51.77
CA GLU A 4 -13.02 22.02 -51.91
C GLU A 4 -13.01 23.46 -51.38
N THR A 5 -12.29 23.72 -50.28
CA THR A 5 -12.04 25.07 -49.79
C THR A 5 -11.27 25.91 -50.81
N LYS A 6 -10.27 25.33 -51.49
CA LYS A 6 -9.52 26.00 -52.58
C LYS A 6 -10.39 26.27 -53.81
N ARG A 7 -11.40 25.43 -54.08
CA ARG A 7 -12.38 25.62 -55.17
C ARG A 7 -13.47 26.65 -54.82
N GLY A 8 -13.62 27.00 -53.54
CA GLY A 8 -14.64 27.93 -53.05
C GLY A 8 -16.00 27.27 -52.80
N ASP A 9 -16.06 25.94 -52.84
CA ASP A 9 -17.30 25.15 -52.73
C ASP A 9 -17.73 24.93 -51.28
N VAL A 10 -16.87 25.27 -50.30
CA VAL A 10 -17.08 25.03 -48.88
C VAL A 10 -16.72 26.28 -48.07
N GLU A 11 -17.61 26.63 -47.12
CA GLU A 11 -17.41 27.75 -46.18
C GLU A 11 -16.18 27.53 -45.29
N ALA A 12 -15.43 28.59 -45.02
CA ALA A 12 -14.33 28.55 -44.05
C ALA A 12 -14.83 28.22 -42.64
N ASN A 13 -13.99 27.55 -41.83
CA ASN A 13 -14.30 27.09 -40.47
C ASN A 13 -15.48 26.11 -40.40
N SER A 14 -15.74 25.37 -41.48
CA SER A 14 -16.84 24.40 -41.53
C SER A 14 -16.39 22.94 -41.42
N PHE A 15 -15.09 22.66 -41.25
CA PHE A 15 -14.59 21.28 -41.19
C PHE A 15 -15.23 20.47 -40.06
N TYR A 16 -15.32 21.02 -38.84
CA TYR A 16 -15.95 20.33 -37.72
C TYR A 16 -17.44 20.05 -37.97
N GLN A 17 -18.21 21.11 -38.29
CA GLN A 17 -19.67 21.02 -38.40
C GLN A 17 -20.14 20.24 -39.62
N LYS A 18 -19.48 20.41 -40.78
CA LYS A 18 -19.89 19.77 -42.02
C LYS A 18 -19.18 18.42 -42.24
N TRP A 19 -17.95 18.21 -41.80
CA TRP A 19 -17.22 16.97 -42.15
C TRP A 19 -17.10 16.01 -40.97
N LEU A 20 -16.48 16.42 -39.86
CA LEU A 20 -16.27 15.55 -38.69
C LEU A 20 -17.58 15.13 -38.03
N LYS A 21 -18.52 16.07 -37.85
CA LYS A 21 -19.83 15.77 -37.24
C LYS A 21 -20.62 14.75 -38.04
N VAL A 22 -20.54 14.81 -39.37
CA VAL A 22 -21.19 13.86 -40.28
C VAL A 22 -20.50 12.49 -40.19
N LEU A 23 -19.16 12.44 -40.16
CA LEU A 23 -18.43 11.20 -39.96
C LEU A 23 -18.81 10.51 -38.63
N PHE A 24 -18.72 11.23 -37.51
CA PHE A 24 -18.93 10.66 -36.18
C PHE A 24 -20.40 10.37 -35.88
N LEU A 25 -21.31 11.32 -36.14
CA LEU A 25 -22.70 11.21 -35.69
C LEU A 25 -23.63 10.59 -36.73
N GLU A 26 -23.23 10.51 -38.00
CA GLU A 26 -24.05 9.92 -39.06
C GLU A 26 -23.40 8.66 -39.65
N ALA A 27 -22.19 8.76 -40.22
CA ALA A 27 -21.54 7.65 -40.93
C ALA A 27 -21.25 6.47 -39.99
N PHE A 28 -20.54 6.71 -38.89
CA PHE A 28 -20.28 5.66 -37.89
C PHE A 28 -21.53 5.14 -37.17
N ASN A 29 -22.67 5.83 -37.28
CA ASN A 29 -23.93 5.37 -36.71
C ASN A 29 -24.88 4.71 -37.72
N ASN A 30 -24.40 4.43 -38.95
CA ASN A 30 -25.20 3.88 -40.05
C ASN A 30 -26.47 4.72 -40.35
N ARG A 31 -26.35 6.05 -40.21
CA ARG A 31 -27.43 7.04 -40.42
C ARG A 31 -27.09 8.07 -41.50
N PHE A 32 -26.06 7.80 -42.30
CA PHE A 32 -25.57 8.75 -43.30
C PHE A 32 -26.61 9.05 -44.39
N GLY A 33 -27.00 10.34 -44.50
CA GLY A 33 -28.08 10.80 -45.37
C GLY A 33 -27.69 11.21 -46.80
N HIS A 34 -26.46 10.90 -47.24
CA HIS A 34 -25.93 11.26 -48.58
C HIS A 34 -26.08 12.75 -48.98
N PRO A 35 -25.57 13.70 -48.18
CA PRO A 35 -25.74 15.12 -48.48
C PRO A 35 -25.10 15.52 -49.81
N HIS A 36 -25.81 16.33 -50.62
CA HIS A 36 -25.38 16.71 -51.97
C HIS A 36 -24.12 17.59 -52.03
N TRP A 37 -23.79 18.28 -50.94
CA TRP A 37 -22.62 19.16 -50.84
C TRP A 37 -21.31 18.41 -50.54
N LEU A 38 -21.35 17.10 -50.27
CA LEU A 38 -20.14 16.29 -50.15
C LEU A 38 -19.68 15.76 -51.52
N PRO A 39 -18.36 15.79 -51.81
CA PRO A 39 -17.78 15.16 -52.99
C PRO A 39 -18.18 13.68 -53.14
N ARG A 40 -18.27 13.20 -54.38
CA ARG A 40 -18.77 11.84 -54.67
C ARG A 40 -17.89 10.75 -54.06
N ASP A 41 -16.59 10.86 -54.25
CA ASP A 41 -15.57 10.00 -53.65
C ASP A 41 -15.68 9.95 -52.12
N VAL A 42 -15.88 11.10 -51.46
CA VAL A 42 -16.06 11.17 -50.00
C VAL A 42 -17.36 10.50 -49.57
N ARG A 43 -18.46 10.70 -50.32
CA ARG A 43 -19.74 10.02 -50.04
C ARG A 43 -19.62 8.52 -50.18
N ASP A 44 -18.90 8.04 -51.19
CA ASP A 44 -18.66 6.62 -51.41
C ASP A 44 -17.85 6.03 -50.24
N VAL A 45 -16.83 6.74 -49.74
CA VAL A 45 -16.04 6.33 -48.56
C VAL A 45 -16.87 6.36 -47.27
N LEU A 46 -17.61 7.45 -46.99
CA LEU A 46 -18.47 7.55 -45.81
C LEU A 46 -19.61 6.54 -45.84
N GLN A 47 -20.07 6.17 -47.03
CA GLN A 47 -21.00 5.07 -47.18
C GLN A 47 -20.36 3.75 -46.77
N LEU A 48 -19.06 3.52 -47.00
CA LEU A 48 -18.38 2.30 -46.56
C LEU A 48 -17.96 2.31 -45.08
N ALA A 49 -18.22 3.40 -44.34
CA ALA A 49 -17.87 3.50 -42.94
C ALA A 49 -18.55 2.40 -42.10
N PRO A 50 -17.81 1.78 -41.15
CA PRO A 50 -18.36 0.76 -40.28
C PRO A 50 -19.41 1.35 -39.33
N TYR A 51 -20.40 0.53 -38.99
CA TYR A 51 -21.37 0.84 -37.96
C TYR A 51 -20.75 0.61 -36.57
N LEU A 52 -20.23 1.69 -36.00
CA LEU A 52 -19.68 1.74 -34.66
C LEU A 52 -20.72 2.35 -33.72
N ASN A 53 -21.34 1.57 -32.84
CA ASN A 53 -21.88 2.18 -31.62
C ASN A 53 -21.84 1.23 -30.43
N GLY A 54 -21.67 1.80 -29.25
CA GLY A 54 -21.54 1.12 -27.96
C GLY A 54 -21.55 2.17 -26.85
N GLY A 55 -22.14 3.35 -27.13
CA GLY A 55 -21.95 4.58 -26.36
C GLY A 55 -21.10 5.64 -27.07
N LEU A 56 -19.92 5.28 -27.61
CA LEU A 56 -18.88 6.24 -28.05
C LEU A 56 -19.34 7.34 -29.03
N PHE A 57 -19.99 6.96 -30.13
CA PHE A 57 -20.43 7.89 -31.18
C PHE A 57 -21.90 8.29 -31.03
N ARG A 58 -22.54 7.98 -29.89
CA ARG A 58 -23.94 8.34 -29.65
C ARG A 58 -24.02 9.84 -29.40
N ARG A 59 -24.99 10.51 -30.05
CA ARG A 59 -25.29 11.92 -29.76
C ARG A 59 -25.59 12.14 -28.28
N ASN A 60 -24.92 13.10 -27.68
CA ASN A 60 -25.13 13.55 -26.31
C ASN A 60 -25.55 15.05 -26.26
N THR A 61 -25.72 15.59 -25.06
CA THR A 61 -26.11 16.99 -24.86
C THR A 61 -25.04 17.98 -25.30
N LEU A 62 -23.77 17.62 -25.22
CA LEU A 62 -22.63 18.47 -25.60
C LEU A 62 -22.56 18.64 -27.13
N ASP A 63 -22.97 17.64 -27.91
CA ASP A 63 -23.01 17.72 -29.38
C ASP A 63 -24.00 18.75 -29.94
N ASN A 64 -24.91 19.23 -29.08
CA ASN A 64 -25.88 20.27 -29.40
C ASN A 64 -25.36 21.68 -29.06
N LEU A 65 -24.19 21.79 -28.41
CA LEU A 65 -23.55 23.08 -28.20
C LEU A 65 -23.09 23.65 -29.55
N LEU A 66 -23.39 24.92 -29.79
CA LEU A 66 -22.93 25.64 -30.97
C LEU A 66 -21.45 26.00 -30.78
N LEU A 67 -20.56 25.07 -31.12
CA LEU A 67 -19.12 25.28 -31.15
C LEU A 67 -18.69 25.78 -32.54
N ASP A 68 -18.10 26.97 -32.59
CA ASP A 68 -17.46 27.55 -33.77
C ASP A 68 -15.94 27.32 -33.67
N LEU A 69 -15.46 26.23 -34.28
CA LEU A 69 -14.06 25.81 -34.24
C LEU A 69 -13.39 26.17 -35.56
N SER A 70 -12.27 26.89 -35.49
CA SER A 70 -11.51 27.25 -36.69
C SER A 70 -10.83 26.03 -37.30
N ASP A 71 -10.76 26.00 -38.64
CA ASP A 71 -10.07 24.95 -39.37
C ASP A 71 -8.57 24.87 -39.02
N ASN A 72 -7.94 26.00 -38.68
CA ASN A 72 -6.52 26.06 -38.33
C ASN A 72 -6.17 25.15 -37.13
N VAL A 73 -7.10 25.00 -36.18
CA VAL A 73 -6.91 24.12 -35.01
C VAL A 73 -6.73 22.66 -35.46
N PHE A 74 -7.53 22.21 -36.42
CA PHE A 74 -7.44 20.85 -36.94
C PHE A 74 -6.19 20.66 -37.80
N GLU A 75 -5.74 21.69 -38.53
CA GLU A 75 -4.46 21.63 -39.25
C GLU A 75 -3.28 21.42 -38.31
N GLU A 76 -3.26 22.11 -37.17
CA GLU A 76 -2.23 21.93 -36.14
C GLU A 76 -2.28 20.53 -35.52
N ILE A 77 -3.50 20.03 -35.20
CA ILE A 77 -3.69 18.68 -34.65
C ILE A 77 -3.23 17.60 -35.63
N PHE A 78 -3.65 17.66 -36.90
CA PHE A 78 -3.24 16.67 -37.88
C PHE A 78 -1.75 16.77 -38.19
N ALA A 79 -1.18 17.97 -38.32
CA ALA A 79 0.26 18.14 -38.49
C ALA A 79 1.07 17.60 -37.30
N PHE A 80 0.48 17.56 -36.10
CA PHE A 80 1.06 16.89 -34.95
C PHE A 80 0.93 15.37 -35.03
N PHE A 81 -0.27 14.84 -35.28
CA PHE A 81 -0.51 13.39 -35.37
C PHE A 81 0.23 12.73 -36.54
N GLU A 82 0.36 13.38 -37.69
CA GLU A 82 1.10 12.86 -38.85
C GLU A 82 2.60 12.65 -38.59
N LYS A 83 3.15 13.17 -37.48
CA LYS A 83 4.54 12.92 -37.06
C LYS A 83 4.73 11.55 -36.40
N TYR A 84 3.64 10.86 -36.09
CA TYR A 84 3.65 9.61 -35.34
C TYR A 84 2.93 8.50 -36.11
N ASN A 85 3.44 7.28 -35.98
CA ASN A 85 2.76 6.08 -36.47
C ASN A 85 1.81 5.58 -35.38
N PHE A 86 0.51 5.51 -35.65
CA PHE A 86 -0.46 4.94 -34.72
C PHE A 86 -0.63 3.45 -35.00
N THR A 87 -0.55 2.63 -33.95
CA THR A 87 -0.91 1.21 -34.01
C THR A 87 -2.17 0.97 -33.19
N ILE A 88 -2.97 0.01 -33.63
CA ILE A 88 -4.13 -0.46 -32.89
C ILE A 88 -3.72 -1.63 -31.98
N ARG A 89 -2.56 -2.26 -32.26
CA ARG A 89 -2.08 -3.42 -31.50
C ARG A 89 -1.37 -2.99 -30.22
N GLU A 90 -1.76 -3.62 -29.11
CA GLU A 90 -0.94 -3.65 -27.90
C GLU A 90 -0.14 -4.96 -27.97
N ASP A 91 0.98 -4.96 -28.69
CA ASP A 91 1.79 -6.17 -28.90
C ASP A 91 2.41 -6.67 -27.57
N LEU A 92 2.79 -7.95 -27.51
CA LEU A 92 3.47 -8.54 -26.34
C LEU A 92 4.84 -7.85 -26.10
N PRO A 93 5.42 -7.94 -24.88
CA PRO A 93 6.63 -7.20 -24.50
C PRO A 93 7.85 -7.31 -25.45
N LEU A 94 7.88 -8.34 -26.30
CA LEU A 94 8.98 -8.66 -27.20
C LEU A 94 8.87 -8.01 -28.60
N ASP A 95 7.69 -7.49 -28.96
CA ASP A 95 7.41 -6.90 -30.27
C ASP A 95 7.25 -5.38 -30.14
N VAL A 96 8.35 -4.65 -29.91
CA VAL A 96 8.31 -3.18 -29.84
C VAL A 96 8.63 -2.58 -31.21
N GLU A 97 7.61 -2.24 -31.99
CA GLU A 97 7.73 -1.23 -33.06
C GLU A 97 7.57 0.19 -32.46
N VAL A 98 8.24 1.19 -33.04
CA VAL A 98 8.13 2.61 -32.63
C VAL A 98 6.79 3.16 -33.11
N ALA A 99 5.70 2.79 -32.43
CA ALA A 99 4.33 3.22 -32.73
C ALA A 99 3.60 3.69 -31.46
N VAL A 100 2.60 4.56 -31.64
CA VAL A 100 1.69 5.02 -30.59
C VAL A 100 0.59 3.98 -30.43
N ASP A 101 0.64 3.23 -29.33
CA ASP A 101 -0.33 2.19 -28.99
C ASP A 101 -1.52 2.72 -28.16
N PRO A 102 -2.61 1.94 -28.02
CA PRO A 102 -3.77 2.35 -27.21
C PRO A 102 -3.47 2.56 -25.71
N GLN A 103 -2.39 1.99 -25.18
CA GLN A 103 -1.98 2.20 -23.79
C GLN A 103 -1.46 3.63 -23.58
N MET A 104 -0.78 4.21 -24.58
CA MET A 104 -0.36 5.62 -24.56
C MET A 104 -1.53 6.60 -24.41
N ILE A 105 -2.74 6.22 -24.83
CA ILE A 105 -3.94 7.04 -24.60
C ILE A 105 -4.18 7.24 -23.10
N GLY A 106 -4.05 6.17 -22.30
CA GLY A 106 -4.13 6.26 -20.85
C GLY A 106 -3.09 7.22 -20.26
N TYR A 107 -1.84 7.12 -20.73
CA TYR A 107 -0.75 8.00 -20.32
C TYR A 107 -0.97 9.47 -20.71
N VAL A 108 -1.51 9.73 -21.90
CA VAL A 108 -1.79 11.09 -22.39
C VAL A 108 -2.93 11.72 -21.60
N TYR A 109 -4.03 11.00 -21.35
CA TYR A 109 -5.14 11.53 -20.55
C TYR A 109 -4.72 11.81 -19.11
N GLU A 110 -3.91 10.94 -18.52
CA GLU A 110 -3.32 11.15 -17.20
C GLU A 110 -2.41 12.37 -17.19
N SER A 111 -1.54 12.51 -18.19
CA SER A 111 -0.68 13.68 -18.35
C SER A 111 -1.50 14.97 -18.52
N LEU A 112 -2.60 14.96 -19.27
CA LEU A 112 -3.48 16.11 -19.44
C LEU A 112 -4.24 16.46 -18.14
N ALA A 113 -4.70 15.46 -17.39
CA ALA A 113 -5.28 15.65 -16.07
C ALA A 113 -4.26 16.24 -15.06
N ASN A 114 -2.99 15.88 -15.23
CA ASN A 114 -1.87 16.39 -14.44
C ASN A 114 -1.35 17.77 -14.89
N VAL A 115 -1.60 18.18 -16.14
CA VAL A 115 -1.18 19.47 -16.73
C VAL A 115 -2.23 20.57 -16.55
N ALA A 116 -3.50 20.20 -16.31
CA ALA A 116 -4.52 21.15 -15.86
C ALA A 116 -4.22 21.58 -14.41
N GLU A 117 -3.36 22.60 -14.24
CA GLU A 117 -2.89 23.18 -12.98
C GLU A 117 -3.99 23.64 -12.00
N GLU A 118 -5.26 23.61 -12.41
CA GLU A 118 -6.39 24.01 -11.56
C GLU A 118 -6.90 22.89 -10.64
N ILE A 119 -6.46 21.65 -10.81
CA ILE A 119 -7.00 20.52 -10.04
C ILE A 119 -5.95 19.73 -9.23
N TYR A 120 -4.72 19.48 -9.72
CA TYR A 120 -3.77 18.57 -9.04
C TYR A 120 -2.26 18.91 -9.26
N GLU A 121 -1.41 18.68 -8.24
CA GLU A 121 0.07 18.70 -8.37
C GLU A 121 0.61 17.30 -8.76
N ARG A 122 1.74 17.27 -9.51
CA ARG A 122 2.43 16.11 -10.14
C ARG A 122 2.60 14.81 -9.33
N GLN A 123 2.32 14.76 -8.03
CA GLN A 123 2.66 13.63 -7.14
C GLN A 123 1.48 13.13 -6.26
N ASP A 124 0.26 13.65 -6.42
CA ASP A 124 -0.76 13.57 -5.35
C ASP A 124 -1.79 12.44 -5.43
N PHE A 125 -2.05 11.84 -6.60
CA PHE A 125 -3.06 10.77 -6.71
C PHE A 125 -2.56 9.36 -6.44
N GLY A 126 -1.25 9.13 -6.54
CA GLY A 126 -0.71 7.77 -6.48
C GLY A 126 -1.35 6.84 -7.53
N ILE A 127 -1.77 7.37 -8.67
CA ILE A 127 -2.19 6.59 -9.84
C ILE A 127 -0.90 6.33 -10.61
N PHE A 128 -0.57 5.06 -10.79
CA PHE A 128 0.61 4.64 -11.54
C PHE A 128 0.21 3.51 -12.47
N TYR A 129 0.63 3.59 -13.73
CA TYR A 129 0.40 2.51 -14.69
C TYR A 129 1.19 1.25 -14.30
N THR A 130 0.49 0.12 -14.14
CA THR A 130 1.12 -1.17 -13.82
C THR A 130 1.82 -1.74 -15.04
N PRO A 131 3.12 -2.11 -14.99
CA PRO A 131 3.81 -2.63 -16.18
C PRO A 131 3.22 -3.96 -16.66
N ARG A 132 3.43 -4.25 -17.96
CA ARG A 132 2.79 -5.38 -18.65
C ARG A 132 3.14 -6.74 -18.03
N VAL A 133 4.39 -6.92 -17.60
CA VAL A 133 4.88 -8.18 -17.02
C VAL A 133 4.16 -8.48 -15.71
N GLU A 134 4.00 -7.49 -14.82
CA GLU A 134 3.21 -7.63 -13.59
C GLU A 134 1.74 -7.89 -13.87
N VAL A 135 1.14 -7.20 -14.84
CA VAL A 135 -0.26 -7.41 -15.22
C VAL A 135 -0.49 -8.84 -15.71
N ASP A 136 0.33 -9.32 -16.66
CA ASP A 136 0.23 -10.68 -17.20
C ASP A 136 0.43 -11.73 -16.10
N PHE A 137 1.46 -11.57 -15.26
CA PHE A 137 1.73 -12.44 -14.13
C PHE A 137 0.55 -12.51 -13.15
N MET A 138 0.01 -11.36 -12.75
CA MET A 138 -1.12 -11.30 -11.81
C MET A 138 -2.37 -11.96 -12.39
N CYS A 139 -2.67 -11.73 -13.67
CA CYS A 139 -3.79 -12.35 -14.36
C CYS A 139 -3.66 -13.88 -14.43
N ARG A 140 -2.51 -14.38 -14.92
CA ARG A 140 -2.24 -15.83 -15.01
C ARG A 140 -2.22 -16.48 -13.63
N ARG A 141 -1.59 -15.85 -12.63
CA ARG A 141 -1.51 -16.40 -11.27
C ARG A 141 -2.87 -16.42 -10.58
N ALA A 142 -3.70 -15.38 -10.74
CA ALA A 142 -5.06 -15.36 -10.20
C ALA A 142 -5.94 -16.44 -10.86
N LEU A 143 -5.85 -16.59 -12.19
CA LEU A 143 -6.55 -17.63 -12.93
C LEU A 143 -6.10 -19.04 -12.51
N ALA A 144 -4.79 -19.25 -12.26
CA ALA A 144 -4.26 -20.52 -11.78
C ALA A 144 -4.86 -20.93 -10.42
N GLU A 145 -5.03 -19.97 -9.49
CA GLU A 145 -5.66 -20.25 -8.20
C GLU A 145 -7.16 -20.52 -8.34
N TYR A 146 -7.85 -19.77 -9.20
CA TYR A 146 -9.27 -19.99 -9.47
C TYR A 146 -9.50 -21.40 -10.05
N LEU A 147 -8.75 -21.77 -11.10
CA LEU A 147 -8.83 -23.11 -11.67
C LEU A 147 -8.50 -24.18 -10.62
N GLY A 148 -7.50 -23.97 -9.77
CA GLY A 148 -7.15 -24.89 -8.68
C GLY A 148 -8.27 -25.05 -7.62
N ASN A 149 -9.04 -24.00 -7.33
CA ASN A 149 -10.16 -24.05 -6.38
C ASN A 149 -11.40 -24.80 -6.93
N HIS A 150 -11.55 -24.85 -8.26
CA HIS A 150 -12.68 -25.48 -8.94
C HIS A 150 -12.36 -26.87 -9.51
N LEU A 151 -11.09 -27.12 -9.86
CA LEU A 151 -10.59 -28.35 -10.43
C LEU A 151 -9.62 -29.05 -9.46
N SER A 152 -10.06 -29.30 -8.23
CA SER A 152 -9.22 -29.86 -7.16
C SER A 152 -8.65 -31.26 -7.48
N GLU A 153 -9.23 -31.97 -8.44
CA GLU A 153 -8.77 -33.29 -8.88
C GLU A 153 -7.58 -33.19 -9.85
N ILE A 154 -7.34 -32.02 -10.45
CA ILE A 154 -6.22 -31.80 -11.37
C ILE A 154 -4.98 -31.38 -10.58
N PRO A 155 -3.83 -32.02 -10.78
CA PRO A 155 -2.58 -31.55 -10.22
C PRO A 155 -2.29 -30.11 -10.66
N LYS A 156 -2.06 -29.21 -9.70
CA LYS A 156 -1.78 -27.78 -9.98
C LYS A 156 -0.66 -27.60 -11.01
N ALA A 157 0.33 -28.49 -11.06
CA ALA A 157 1.40 -28.47 -12.06
C ALA A 157 0.89 -28.37 -13.51
N HIS A 158 -0.16 -29.12 -13.88
CA HIS A 158 -0.76 -29.02 -15.21
C HIS A 158 -1.46 -27.68 -15.43
N ILE A 159 -2.04 -27.07 -14.40
CA ILE A 159 -2.64 -25.73 -14.50
C ILE A 159 -1.56 -24.67 -14.75
N TYR A 160 -0.44 -24.73 -14.04
CA TYR A 160 0.68 -23.82 -14.27
C TYR A 160 1.26 -23.96 -15.68
N ARG A 161 1.49 -25.19 -16.14
CA ARG A 161 2.01 -25.43 -17.50
C ARG A 161 1.05 -24.93 -18.58
N LEU A 162 -0.27 -25.15 -18.42
CA LEU A 162 -1.28 -24.63 -19.35
C LEU A 162 -1.22 -23.09 -19.47
N LEU A 163 -0.93 -22.41 -18.35
CA LEU A 163 -0.98 -20.95 -18.25
C LEU A 163 0.37 -20.27 -18.50
N PHE A 164 1.52 -20.91 -18.28
CA PHE A 164 2.82 -20.24 -18.33
C PHE A 164 3.79 -20.83 -19.37
N ASP A 165 3.55 -22.04 -19.89
CA ASP A 165 4.45 -22.62 -20.90
C ASP A 165 4.11 -22.15 -22.31
N GLU A 166 5.15 -21.93 -23.11
CA GLU A 166 5.01 -21.75 -24.56
C GLU A 166 4.64 -23.06 -25.26
N ASP A 167 5.28 -24.18 -24.88
CA ASP A 167 4.93 -25.53 -25.36
C ASP A 167 3.99 -26.24 -24.38
N LYS A 168 2.72 -26.36 -24.77
CA LYS A 168 1.65 -26.94 -23.95
C LYS A 168 1.39 -28.42 -24.26
N SER A 169 2.19 -29.05 -25.11
CA SER A 169 1.92 -30.40 -25.67
C SER A 169 1.75 -31.52 -24.63
N GLU A 170 2.47 -31.47 -23.51
CA GLU A 170 2.32 -32.44 -22.41
C GLU A 170 0.99 -32.28 -21.70
N THR A 171 0.65 -31.04 -21.33
CA THR A 171 -0.57 -30.72 -20.60
C THR A 171 -1.81 -30.89 -21.46
N GLU A 172 -1.74 -30.53 -22.74
CA GLU A 172 -2.85 -30.73 -23.67
C GLU A 172 -3.21 -32.23 -23.79
N ARG A 173 -2.21 -33.12 -23.87
CA ARG A 173 -2.45 -34.57 -23.84
C ARG A 173 -3.18 -34.99 -22.57
N TYR A 174 -2.75 -34.50 -21.41
CA TYR A 174 -3.41 -34.80 -20.13
C TYR A 174 -4.89 -34.37 -20.11
N PHE A 175 -5.19 -33.14 -20.54
CA PHE A 175 -6.57 -32.63 -20.57
C PHE A 175 -7.44 -33.40 -21.57
N THR A 176 -6.89 -33.80 -22.71
CA THR A 176 -7.59 -34.63 -23.71
C THR A 176 -7.87 -36.03 -23.19
N GLU A 177 -6.89 -36.72 -22.60
CA GLU A 177 -7.07 -38.07 -22.03
C GLU A 177 -8.12 -38.10 -20.91
N LYS A 178 -8.25 -37.00 -20.16
CA LYS A 178 -9.21 -36.85 -19.07
C LYS A 178 -10.56 -36.25 -19.51
N GLY A 179 -10.69 -35.80 -20.76
CA GLY A 179 -11.93 -35.20 -21.27
C GLY A 179 -12.32 -33.88 -20.61
N LEU A 180 -11.35 -33.07 -20.17
CA LEU A 180 -11.56 -31.90 -19.31
C LEU A 180 -11.83 -30.59 -20.06
N TRP A 181 -11.70 -30.58 -21.39
CA TRP A 181 -11.83 -29.35 -22.19
C TRP A 181 -13.19 -28.67 -22.09
N TYR A 182 -14.29 -29.45 -22.13
CA TYR A 182 -15.64 -28.91 -21.96
C TYR A 182 -15.88 -28.35 -20.56
N GLN A 183 -15.35 -29.01 -19.53
CA GLN A 183 -15.43 -28.52 -18.16
C GLN A 183 -14.63 -27.22 -17.98
N LEU A 184 -13.47 -27.10 -18.64
CA LEU A 184 -12.68 -25.88 -18.63
C LEU A 184 -13.42 -24.73 -19.35
N GLU A 185 -14.03 -24.99 -20.51
CA GLU A 185 -14.86 -24.01 -21.21
C GLU A 185 -16.00 -23.50 -20.31
N GLU A 186 -16.75 -24.41 -19.68
CA GLU A 186 -17.87 -24.06 -18.80
C GLU A 186 -17.41 -23.23 -17.58
N LEU A 187 -16.25 -23.54 -17.02
CA LEU A 187 -15.69 -22.78 -15.89
C LEU A 187 -15.27 -21.37 -16.29
N LEU A 188 -14.68 -21.21 -17.47
CA LEU A 188 -14.26 -19.90 -17.98
C LEU A 188 -15.46 -19.06 -18.46
N ASP A 189 -16.49 -19.70 -19.02
CA ASP A 189 -17.74 -19.02 -19.43
C ASP A 189 -18.48 -18.43 -18.23
N ASN A 190 -18.36 -19.10 -17.08
CA ASN A 190 -18.92 -18.64 -15.83
C ASN A 190 -17.92 -17.86 -14.97
N LEU A 191 -16.75 -17.44 -15.46
CA LEU A 191 -15.81 -16.63 -14.70
C LEU A 191 -16.28 -15.16 -14.62
N ALA A 192 -16.20 -14.52 -13.45
CA ALA A 192 -16.38 -13.07 -13.28
C ALA A 192 -15.18 -12.42 -12.58
N VAL A 193 -14.48 -11.56 -13.31
CA VAL A 193 -13.26 -10.84 -12.88
C VAL A 193 -13.58 -9.37 -12.69
N LEU A 194 -13.26 -8.84 -11.51
CA LEU A 194 -13.45 -7.43 -11.16
C LEU A 194 -12.12 -6.72 -10.93
N ASP A 195 -11.99 -5.53 -11.52
CA ASP A 195 -11.05 -4.50 -11.05
C ASP A 195 -11.79 -3.32 -10.40
N PRO A 196 -11.71 -3.15 -9.06
CA PRO A 196 -12.45 -2.12 -8.34
C PRO A 196 -11.79 -0.73 -8.38
N ALA A 197 -10.63 -0.59 -9.04
CA ALA A 197 -9.96 0.69 -9.29
C ALA A 197 -9.29 0.60 -10.67
N CYS A 198 -10.11 0.41 -11.71
CA CYS A 198 -9.62 -0.11 -12.98
C CYS A 198 -8.74 0.84 -13.77
N GLY A 199 -8.75 2.14 -13.46
CA GLY A 199 -8.00 3.14 -14.21
C GLY A 199 -8.30 3.03 -15.71
N SER A 200 -7.25 3.04 -16.53
CA SER A 200 -7.34 2.83 -17.98
C SER A 200 -7.57 1.38 -18.41
N GLY A 201 -7.89 0.46 -17.50
CA GLY A 201 -8.29 -0.92 -17.80
C GLY A 201 -7.14 -1.90 -18.03
N ALA A 202 -5.95 -1.67 -17.46
CA ALA A 202 -4.77 -2.51 -17.67
C ALA A 202 -5.01 -3.99 -17.34
N PHE A 203 -5.60 -4.30 -16.17
CA PHE A 203 -5.91 -5.68 -15.77
C PHE A 203 -7.05 -6.29 -16.57
N LEU A 204 -8.01 -5.49 -17.03
CA LEU A 204 -9.10 -5.95 -17.88
C LEU A 204 -8.57 -6.41 -19.25
N VAL A 205 -7.71 -5.61 -19.87
CA VAL A 205 -7.04 -5.93 -21.13
C VAL A 205 -6.07 -7.10 -20.93
N GLY A 206 -5.29 -7.12 -19.85
CA GLY A 206 -4.39 -8.24 -19.53
C GLY A 206 -5.14 -9.57 -19.37
N MET A 207 -6.25 -9.58 -18.63
CA MET A 207 -7.08 -10.76 -18.47
C MET A 207 -7.75 -11.18 -19.79
N LEU A 208 -8.16 -10.23 -20.64
CA LEU A 208 -8.69 -10.51 -21.98
C LEU A 208 -7.68 -11.30 -22.81
N PHE A 209 -6.40 -10.90 -22.81
CA PHE A 209 -5.35 -11.61 -23.55
C PHE A 209 -5.15 -13.04 -23.03
N VAL A 210 -4.97 -13.20 -21.71
CA VAL A 210 -4.79 -14.51 -21.09
C VAL A 210 -5.97 -15.44 -21.40
N LEU A 211 -7.21 -14.96 -21.26
CA LEU A 211 -8.39 -15.77 -21.55
C LEU A 211 -8.49 -16.11 -23.05
N THR A 212 -8.20 -15.16 -23.94
CA THR A 212 -8.23 -15.40 -25.40
C THR A 212 -7.26 -16.52 -25.79
N GLU A 213 -6.05 -16.52 -25.23
CA GLU A 213 -5.05 -17.56 -25.43
C GLU A 213 -5.59 -18.95 -25.02
N ILE A 214 -6.18 -19.05 -23.83
CA ILE A 214 -6.70 -20.32 -23.31
C ILE A 214 -7.93 -20.80 -24.07
N TYR A 215 -8.86 -19.93 -24.43
CA TYR A 215 -10.01 -20.30 -25.25
C TYR A 215 -9.62 -20.80 -26.64
N LYS A 216 -8.61 -20.19 -27.27
CA LYS A 216 -8.07 -20.67 -28.55
C LYS A 216 -7.55 -22.10 -28.43
N THR A 217 -6.81 -22.42 -27.35
CA THR A 217 -6.37 -23.78 -27.06
C THR A 217 -7.57 -24.73 -26.86
N ILE A 218 -8.57 -24.34 -26.06
CA ILE A 218 -9.77 -25.16 -25.83
C ILE A 218 -10.49 -25.47 -27.15
N PHE A 219 -10.77 -24.43 -27.95
CA PHE A 219 -11.55 -24.53 -29.19
C PHE A 219 -10.87 -25.38 -30.26
N ALA A 220 -9.54 -25.36 -30.31
CA ALA A 220 -8.76 -26.26 -31.16
C ALA A 220 -8.96 -27.74 -30.81
N HIS A 221 -9.14 -28.07 -29.52
CA HIS A 221 -9.34 -29.45 -29.05
C HIS A 221 -10.81 -29.93 -29.08
N ILE A 222 -11.79 -29.01 -29.03
CA ILE A 222 -13.22 -29.35 -29.11
C ILE A 222 -13.83 -29.14 -30.52
N ASP A 223 -12.99 -28.86 -31.52
CA ASP A 223 -13.36 -28.59 -32.93
C ASP A 223 -14.46 -27.52 -33.07
N ARG A 224 -14.34 -26.45 -32.29
CA ARG A 224 -15.25 -25.29 -32.33
C ARG A 224 -14.61 -24.16 -33.11
N GLN A 225 -15.27 -23.70 -34.17
CA GLN A 225 -14.83 -22.51 -34.89
C GLN A 225 -15.53 -21.26 -34.36
N MET A 226 -14.73 -20.25 -34.03
CA MET A 226 -15.19 -18.92 -33.61
C MET A 226 -14.14 -17.91 -34.06
N THR A 227 -14.58 -16.75 -34.54
CA THR A 227 -13.66 -15.67 -34.92
C THR A 227 -13.05 -15.01 -33.68
N ASP A 228 -11.86 -14.42 -33.82
CA ASP A 228 -11.20 -13.70 -32.71
C ASP A 228 -12.07 -12.56 -32.17
N TYR A 229 -12.80 -11.88 -33.06
CA TYR A 229 -13.77 -10.85 -32.68
C TYR A 229 -14.88 -11.41 -31.78
N GLU A 230 -15.52 -12.53 -32.17
CA GLU A 230 -16.60 -13.14 -31.39
C GLU A 230 -16.10 -13.63 -30.03
N LEU A 231 -14.92 -14.23 -29.99
CA LEU A 231 -14.31 -14.72 -28.76
C LEU A 231 -14.01 -13.57 -27.79
N LYS A 232 -13.31 -12.53 -28.26
CA LYS A 232 -12.99 -11.37 -27.40
C LYS A 232 -14.26 -10.66 -26.96
N LYS A 233 -15.26 -10.50 -27.85
CA LYS A 233 -16.57 -9.91 -27.50
C LYS A 233 -17.30 -10.71 -26.43
N ARG A 234 -17.22 -12.04 -26.48
CA ARG A 234 -17.76 -12.95 -25.47
C ARG A 234 -17.08 -12.75 -24.11
N ILE A 235 -15.75 -12.74 -24.08
CA ILE A 235 -14.97 -12.55 -22.84
C ILE A 235 -15.30 -11.19 -22.19
N VAL A 236 -15.28 -10.10 -22.97
CA VAL A 236 -15.60 -8.76 -22.47
C VAL A 236 -17.03 -8.69 -21.92
N GLY A 237 -17.99 -9.37 -22.55
CA GLY A 237 -19.41 -9.30 -22.16
C GLY A 237 -19.79 -10.18 -20.98
N MET A 238 -19.10 -11.29 -20.78
CA MET A 238 -19.44 -12.26 -19.74
C MET A 238 -18.56 -12.13 -18.50
N THR A 239 -17.26 -11.84 -18.70
CA THR A 239 -16.24 -12.08 -17.69
C THR A 239 -15.67 -10.82 -17.04
N LEU A 240 -15.53 -9.72 -17.78
CA LEU A 240 -14.76 -8.56 -17.31
C LEU A 240 -15.67 -7.46 -16.72
N TYR A 241 -15.32 -7.00 -15.51
CA TYR A 241 -16.03 -5.94 -14.78
C TYR A 241 -15.02 -4.96 -14.19
N GLY A 242 -15.36 -3.67 -14.16
CA GLY A 242 -14.46 -2.62 -13.71
C GLY A 242 -15.20 -1.45 -13.07
N VAL A 243 -14.56 -0.84 -12.08
CA VAL A 243 -15.06 0.38 -11.45
C VAL A 243 -13.92 1.37 -11.28
N ASP A 244 -14.19 2.63 -11.61
CA ASP A 244 -13.30 3.73 -11.26
C ASP A 244 -14.12 4.95 -10.86
N VAL A 245 -13.57 5.78 -9.99
CA VAL A 245 -14.23 7.02 -9.55
C VAL A 245 -14.15 8.11 -10.61
N MET A 246 -13.17 8.04 -11.51
CA MET A 246 -12.94 9.02 -12.56
C MET A 246 -13.66 8.62 -13.86
N PRO A 247 -14.63 9.42 -14.36
CA PRO A 247 -15.34 9.11 -15.60
C PRO A 247 -14.41 8.90 -16.80
N TRP A 248 -13.35 9.69 -16.91
CA TRP A 248 -12.40 9.58 -18.02
C TRP A 248 -11.58 8.28 -17.98
N ALA A 249 -11.31 7.74 -16.79
CA ALA A 249 -10.57 6.48 -16.65
C ALA A 249 -11.42 5.31 -17.18
N VAL A 250 -12.70 5.29 -16.79
CA VAL A 250 -13.70 4.36 -17.33
C VAL A 250 -13.81 4.48 -18.85
N HIS A 251 -13.95 5.68 -19.40
CA HIS A 251 -14.00 5.87 -20.86
C HIS A 251 -12.71 5.42 -21.56
N SER A 252 -11.54 5.61 -20.92
CA SER A 252 -10.27 5.12 -21.45
C SER A 252 -10.20 3.59 -21.48
N ALA A 253 -10.69 2.92 -20.43
CA ALA A 253 -10.80 1.47 -20.38
C ALA A 253 -11.78 0.95 -21.45
N GLU A 254 -12.93 1.61 -21.63
CA GLU A 254 -13.90 1.29 -22.69
C GLU A 254 -13.28 1.38 -24.07
N LEU A 255 -12.58 2.48 -24.35
CA LEU A 255 -11.90 2.69 -25.63
C LEU A 255 -10.85 1.61 -25.89
N ARG A 256 -10.03 1.26 -24.89
CA ARG A 256 -9.01 0.23 -25.04
C ARG A 256 -9.63 -1.14 -25.33
N LEU A 257 -10.68 -1.53 -24.60
CA LEU A 257 -11.39 -2.78 -24.87
C LEU A 257 -12.03 -2.80 -26.27
N TRP A 258 -12.61 -1.69 -26.72
CA TRP A 258 -13.14 -1.58 -28.09
C TRP A 258 -12.06 -1.71 -29.15
N LEU A 259 -10.90 -1.07 -28.96
CA LEU A 259 -9.76 -1.21 -29.88
C LEU A 259 -9.32 -2.67 -29.95
N GLN A 260 -9.27 -3.39 -28.82
CA GLN A 260 -8.92 -4.82 -28.80
C GLN A 260 -9.88 -5.71 -29.61
N LEU A 261 -11.16 -5.34 -29.72
CA LEU A 261 -12.13 -6.05 -30.55
C LEU A 261 -11.87 -5.84 -32.05
N MET A 262 -11.37 -4.66 -32.45
CA MET A 262 -11.27 -4.26 -33.85
C MET A 262 -9.99 -4.71 -34.57
N ILE A 263 -8.92 -5.08 -33.84
CA ILE A 263 -7.59 -5.37 -34.41
C ILE A 263 -7.57 -6.59 -35.36
N GLU A 264 -8.45 -7.56 -35.15
CA GLU A 264 -8.37 -8.91 -35.76
C GLU A 264 -9.68 -9.34 -36.44
N SER A 265 -10.51 -8.37 -36.84
CA SER A 265 -11.83 -8.67 -37.37
C SER A 265 -11.78 -8.87 -38.89
N ASP A 266 -11.84 -10.12 -39.37
CA ASP A 266 -12.06 -10.48 -40.79
C ASP A 266 -13.52 -10.23 -41.21
N LEU A 267 -14.03 -9.02 -40.95
CA LEU A 267 -15.43 -8.66 -41.20
C LEU A 267 -15.67 -8.38 -42.68
N THR A 268 -16.73 -8.98 -43.24
CA THR A 268 -17.14 -8.66 -44.60
C THR A 268 -17.81 -7.27 -44.66
N LEU A 269 -17.87 -6.66 -45.85
CA LEU A 269 -18.56 -5.38 -46.06
C LEU A 269 -20.03 -5.38 -45.59
N GLY A 270 -20.68 -6.54 -45.56
CA GLY A 270 -22.02 -6.70 -45.00
C GLY A 270 -22.00 -6.61 -43.47
N ASP A 271 -21.11 -7.34 -42.81
CA ASP A 271 -21.01 -7.41 -41.35
C ASP A 271 -20.70 -6.06 -40.71
N LEU A 272 -19.94 -5.21 -41.42
CA LEU A 272 -19.61 -3.85 -40.99
C LEU A 272 -20.84 -2.95 -40.80
N LYS A 273 -22.03 -3.33 -41.29
CA LYS A 273 -23.22 -2.45 -41.26
C LYS A 273 -24.47 -3.06 -40.65
N ILE A 274 -24.56 -4.38 -40.55
CA ILE A 274 -25.80 -5.05 -40.13
C ILE A 274 -26.05 -4.80 -38.64
N TYR A 275 -25.01 -4.88 -37.82
CA TYR A 275 -25.07 -4.69 -36.37
C TYR A 275 -23.97 -3.74 -35.90
N PRO A 276 -24.16 -3.06 -34.76
CA PRO A 276 -23.09 -2.24 -34.23
C PRO A 276 -21.93 -3.13 -33.76
N LEU A 277 -20.72 -2.78 -34.20
CA LEU A 277 -19.52 -3.58 -33.94
C LEU A 277 -19.01 -3.46 -32.50
N LEU A 278 -19.36 -2.36 -31.81
CA LEU A 278 -18.92 -2.13 -30.44
C LEU A 278 -20.04 -2.55 -29.47
N PRO A 279 -19.75 -3.28 -28.39
CA PRO A 279 -20.75 -3.55 -27.37
C PRO A 279 -20.93 -2.34 -26.43
N ASN A 280 -22.09 -2.25 -25.77
CA ASN A 280 -22.31 -1.25 -24.71
C ASN A 280 -21.63 -1.71 -23.40
N LEU A 281 -20.55 -1.03 -23.00
CA LEU A 281 -19.72 -1.40 -21.85
C LEU A 281 -20.16 -0.77 -20.52
N ASN A 282 -21.03 0.25 -20.56
CA ASN A 282 -21.47 1.04 -19.39
C ASN A 282 -22.12 0.20 -18.28
N LEU A 283 -22.53 -1.03 -18.56
CA LEU A 283 -23.09 -1.97 -17.58
C LEU A 283 -22.03 -2.82 -16.87
N LYS A 284 -20.84 -2.93 -17.47
CA LYS A 284 -19.68 -3.71 -17.00
C LYS A 284 -18.63 -2.82 -16.37
N LEU A 285 -18.44 -1.63 -16.94
CA LEU A 285 -17.57 -0.59 -16.43
C LEU A 285 -18.44 0.52 -15.82
N ARG A 286 -18.28 0.78 -14.53
CA ARG A 286 -19.10 1.75 -13.78
C ARG A 286 -18.26 2.89 -13.23
N VAL A 287 -18.81 4.10 -13.29
CA VAL A 287 -18.23 5.26 -12.61
C VAL A 287 -18.77 5.31 -11.18
N GLY A 288 -17.89 5.32 -10.19
CA GLY A 288 -18.29 5.56 -8.80
C GLY A 288 -17.22 5.26 -7.75
N ASP A 289 -17.52 5.61 -6.51
CA ASP A 289 -16.66 5.34 -5.36
C ASP A 289 -16.82 3.88 -4.92
N SER A 290 -15.82 3.07 -5.23
CA SER A 290 -15.78 1.65 -4.86
C SER A 290 -15.86 1.40 -3.35
N LEU A 291 -15.41 2.33 -2.51
CA LEU A 291 -15.24 2.12 -1.07
C LEU A 291 -16.43 2.62 -0.24
N VAL A 292 -17.09 3.71 -0.67
CA VAL A 292 -18.17 4.35 0.09
C VAL A 292 -19.51 4.22 -0.65
N GLN A 293 -20.34 3.31 -0.16
CA GLN A 293 -21.68 3.04 -0.67
C GLN A 293 -22.75 3.70 0.20
N GLU A 294 -22.90 5.03 0.14
CA GLU A 294 -23.91 5.74 0.94
C GLU A 294 -25.00 6.39 0.08
N ILE A 295 -26.27 6.02 0.30
CA ILE A 295 -27.43 6.81 -0.16
C ILE A 295 -28.03 7.53 1.06
N GLY A 296 -28.16 8.86 0.99
CA GLY A 296 -28.73 9.64 2.10
C GLY A 296 -27.94 9.58 3.43
N GLY A 297 -26.67 9.16 3.40
CA GLY A 297 -25.83 8.95 4.59
C GLY A 297 -25.90 7.54 5.19
N MET A 298 -26.48 6.57 4.48
CA MET A 298 -26.71 5.20 4.96
C MET A 298 -26.01 4.16 4.07
N SER A 299 -25.32 3.21 4.70
CA SER A 299 -24.59 2.11 4.05
C SER A 299 -25.53 0.96 3.68
N LEU A 300 -25.42 0.45 2.45
CA LEU A 300 -26.27 -0.59 1.87
C LEU A 300 -25.55 -1.94 1.81
N HIS A 301 -26.05 -2.96 2.52
CA HIS A 301 -25.64 -4.35 2.33
C HIS A 301 -26.84 -5.30 2.36
N PHE A 302 -27.02 -6.07 1.28
CA PHE A 302 -28.06 -7.09 1.15
C PHE A 302 -27.45 -8.49 1.12
N ARG A 303 -26.62 -8.83 2.12
CA ARG A 303 -25.91 -10.12 2.14
C ARG A 303 -26.56 -11.23 2.95
N ASP A 304 -27.77 -11.02 3.46
CA ASP A 304 -28.51 -12.10 4.10
C ASP A 304 -29.30 -12.91 3.07
N ALA A 305 -28.83 -14.15 2.89
CA ALA A 305 -29.37 -15.16 2.01
C ALA A 305 -30.82 -15.56 2.34
N SER A 306 -31.77 -15.01 1.59
CA SER A 306 -32.92 -15.76 1.04
C SER A 306 -33.72 -14.88 0.08
N LEU A 307 -33.11 -14.40 -1.02
CA LEU A 307 -33.87 -13.69 -2.05
C LEU A 307 -35.03 -14.61 -2.54
N PRO A 308 -36.30 -14.15 -2.45
CA PRO A 308 -37.44 -14.94 -2.89
C PRO A 308 -37.33 -15.34 -4.37
N LEU A 309 -37.93 -16.48 -4.75
CA LEU A 309 -37.93 -16.97 -6.13
C LEU A 309 -38.46 -15.92 -7.15
N SER A 310 -39.36 -15.03 -6.72
CA SER A 310 -39.87 -13.89 -7.49
C SER A 310 -38.77 -12.88 -7.86
N VAL A 311 -37.88 -12.57 -6.93
CA VAL A 311 -36.74 -11.67 -7.15
C VAL A 311 -35.69 -12.34 -8.01
N LYS A 312 -35.35 -13.60 -7.72
CA LYS A 312 -34.39 -14.37 -8.55
C LYS A 312 -34.81 -14.43 -10.02
N ARG A 313 -36.11 -14.64 -10.28
CA ARG A 313 -36.65 -14.62 -11.64
C ARG A 313 -36.49 -13.24 -12.31
N LYS A 314 -36.75 -12.16 -11.59
CA LYS A 314 -36.60 -10.78 -12.10
C LYS A 314 -35.14 -10.40 -12.32
N LEU A 315 -34.24 -10.82 -11.45
CA LEU A 315 -32.79 -10.68 -11.65
C LEU A 315 -32.34 -11.44 -12.90
N GLY A 316 -32.85 -12.65 -13.13
CA GLY A 316 -32.59 -13.40 -14.37
C GLY A 316 -33.17 -12.73 -15.63
N GLU A 317 -34.35 -12.10 -15.53
CA GLU A 317 -34.92 -11.28 -16.61
C GLU A 317 -34.08 -10.05 -16.89
N LEU A 318 -33.66 -9.32 -15.84
CA LEU A 318 -32.79 -8.16 -15.93
C LEU A 318 -31.44 -8.54 -16.54
N LYS A 319 -30.82 -9.64 -16.11
CA LYS A 319 -29.56 -10.17 -16.66
C LYS A 319 -29.67 -10.41 -18.17
N ARG A 320 -30.74 -11.08 -18.62
CA ARG A 320 -30.99 -11.30 -20.06
C ARG A 320 -31.19 -9.99 -20.83
N GLU A 321 -31.90 -9.02 -20.25
CA GLU A 321 -32.09 -7.72 -20.91
C GLU A 321 -30.80 -6.88 -20.92
N LYS A 322 -29.96 -6.97 -19.89
CA LYS A 322 -28.60 -6.38 -19.87
C LYS A 322 -27.72 -6.99 -20.96
N GLU A 323 -27.78 -8.31 -21.13
CA GLU A 323 -27.05 -9.04 -22.17
C GLU A 323 -27.53 -8.64 -23.58
N LYS A 324 -28.85 -8.54 -23.79
CA LYS A 324 -29.41 -8.01 -25.03
C LYS A 324 -28.96 -6.58 -25.30
N TYR A 325 -28.93 -5.72 -24.27
CA TYR A 325 -28.44 -4.36 -24.40
C TYR A 325 -26.94 -4.29 -24.72
N TYR A 326 -26.13 -5.13 -24.08
CA TYR A 326 -24.71 -5.25 -24.38
C TYR A 326 -24.48 -5.59 -25.86
N ASN A 327 -25.24 -6.55 -26.39
CA ASN A 327 -25.18 -6.98 -27.78
C ASN A 327 -25.91 -6.03 -28.76
N SER A 328 -26.55 -4.96 -28.26
CA SER A 328 -27.42 -4.08 -29.06
C SER A 328 -28.49 -4.84 -29.85
N ASP A 329 -29.07 -5.88 -29.24
CA ASP A 329 -30.07 -6.75 -29.85
C ASP A 329 -31.35 -5.94 -30.20
N PRO A 330 -31.87 -6.04 -31.44
CA PRO A 330 -33.11 -5.36 -31.83
C PRO A 330 -34.34 -5.70 -30.97
N THR A 331 -34.34 -6.89 -30.35
CA THR A 331 -35.40 -7.42 -29.47
C THR A 331 -35.25 -6.99 -28.02
N ALA A 332 -34.19 -6.25 -27.66
CA ALA A 332 -34.00 -5.70 -26.32
C ALA A 332 -35.20 -4.83 -25.91
N LYS A 333 -35.76 -5.09 -24.73
CA LYS A 333 -36.83 -4.29 -24.13
C LYS A 333 -36.35 -2.86 -23.85
N PHE A 334 -35.10 -2.73 -23.43
CA PHE A 334 -34.48 -1.45 -23.10
C PHE A 334 -33.43 -1.08 -24.14
N LYS A 335 -33.54 0.13 -24.69
CA LYS A 335 -32.64 0.66 -25.74
C LYS A 335 -31.74 1.79 -25.27
N THR A 336 -31.95 2.28 -24.04
CA THR A 336 -31.17 3.36 -23.42
C THR A 336 -30.67 2.92 -22.06
N GLU A 337 -29.52 3.46 -21.66
CA GLU A 337 -28.92 3.22 -20.34
C GLU A 337 -29.86 3.66 -19.22
N GLU A 338 -30.48 4.83 -19.36
CA GLU A 338 -31.47 5.37 -18.42
C GLU A 338 -32.63 4.39 -18.18
N ALA A 339 -33.11 3.71 -19.23
CA ALA A 339 -34.22 2.76 -19.10
C ALA A 339 -33.80 1.50 -18.34
N ILE A 340 -32.57 1.04 -18.51
CA ILE A 340 -32.02 -0.10 -17.75
C ILE A 340 -31.80 0.29 -16.29
N LEU A 341 -31.21 1.47 -16.06
CA LEU A 341 -31.00 2.01 -14.72
C LEU A 341 -32.34 2.15 -13.96
N HIS A 342 -33.39 2.60 -14.63
CA HIS A 342 -34.72 2.67 -14.05
C HIS A 342 -35.28 1.30 -13.68
N GLU A 343 -35.07 0.27 -14.51
CA GLU A 343 -35.50 -1.09 -14.17
C GLU A 343 -34.64 -1.70 -13.05
N GLU A 344 -33.33 -1.46 -13.01
CA GLU A 344 -32.45 -1.83 -11.89
C GLU A 344 -32.97 -1.25 -10.57
N LEU A 345 -33.24 0.06 -10.55
CA LEU A 345 -33.78 0.77 -9.40
C LEU A 345 -35.14 0.19 -8.97
N ARG A 346 -35.99 -0.17 -9.94
CA ARG A 346 -37.30 -0.78 -9.66
C ARG A 346 -37.21 -2.18 -9.10
N VAL A 347 -36.35 -3.03 -9.65
CA VAL A 347 -36.10 -4.38 -9.12
C VAL A 347 -35.56 -4.26 -7.70
N PHE A 348 -34.70 -3.29 -7.46
CA PHE A 348 -34.15 -3.03 -6.13
C PHE A 348 -35.17 -2.49 -5.12
N ASP A 349 -36.01 -1.51 -5.50
CA ASP A 349 -37.12 -1.03 -4.66
C ASP A 349 -38.02 -2.19 -4.20
N GLN A 350 -38.25 -3.16 -5.08
CA GLN A 350 -38.97 -4.37 -4.74
C GLN A 350 -38.20 -5.26 -3.76
N ILE A 351 -36.89 -5.46 -3.94
CA ILE A 351 -36.04 -6.20 -2.99
C ILE A 351 -36.14 -5.58 -1.61
N LEU A 352 -35.96 -4.25 -1.50
CA LEU A 352 -36.11 -3.52 -0.25
C LEU A 352 -37.48 -3.74 0.38
N GLY A 353 -38.54 -3.64 -0.44
CA GLY A 353 -39.91 -3.90 0.00
C GLY A 353 -40.09 -5.31 0.56
N GLU A 354 -39.54 -6.32 -0.09
CA GLU A 354 -39.61 -7.71 0.33
C GLU A 354 -38.80 -7.96 1.62
N SER A 355 -37.58 -7.44 1.72
CA SER A 355 -36.75 -7.52 2.93
C SER A 355 -37.42 -6.88 4.14
N ILE A 356 -38.07 -5.71 3.97
CA ILE A 356 -38.86 -5.07 5.04
C ILE A 356 -39.98 -6.00 5.51
N VAL A 357 -40.70 -6.65 4.58
CA VAL A 357 -41.79 -7.58 4.92
C VAL A 357 -41.26 -8.81 5.67
N GLU A 358 -40.09 -9.34 5.29
CA GLU A 358 -39.47 -10.48 6.00
C GLU A 358 -39.04 -10.11 7.41
N LEU A 359 -38.39 -8.97 7.60
CA LEU A 359 -38.03 -8.45 8.92
C LEU A 359 -39.26 -8.22 9.79
N GLN A 360 -40.35 -7.68 9.23
CA GLN A 360 -41.62 -7.54 9.93
C GLN A 360 -42.21 -8.89 10.38
N LYS A 361 -42.16 -9.92 9.51
CA LYS A 361 -42.56 -11.28 9.88
C LYS A 361 -41.66 -11.86 10.98
N GLY A 362 -40.35 -11.62 10.91
CA GLY A 362 -39.39 -12.00 11.95
C GLY A 362 -39.72 -11.36 13.30
N LYS A 363 -40.06 -10.07 13.30
CA LYS A 363 -40.53 -9.35 14.50
C LYS A 363 -41.82 -9.96 15.07
N GLN A 364 -42.82 -10.23 14.22
CA GLN A 364 -44.07 -10.88 14.65
C GLN A 364 -43.83 -12.27 15.25
N LYS A 365 -42.90 -13.06 14.68
CA LYS A 365 -42.52 -14.35 15.25
C LYS A 365 -41.92 -14.19 16.66
N LEU A 366 -41.07 -13.19 16.88
CA LEU A 366 -40.51 -12.89 18.21
C LEU A 366 -41.58 -12.42 19.22
N GLU A 367 -42.67 -11.80 18.76
CA GLU A 367 -43.82 -11.43 19.60
C GLU A 367 -44.65 -12.64 20.04
N GLN A 368 -44.66 -13.71 19.24
CA GLN A 368 -45.44 -14.91 19.48
C GLN A 368 -44.68 -16.01 20.23
N ILE A 369 -43.40 -15.84 20.57
CA ILE A 369 -42.63 -16.84 21.33
C ILE A 369 -43.23 -16.95 22.74
N PRO A 370 -43.83 -18.10 23.11
CA PRO A 370 -44.28 -18.31 24.48
C PRO A 370 -43.05 -18.45 25.39
N LEU A 371 -43.03 -17.71 26.50
CA LEU A 371 -42.05 -17.92 27.57
C LEU A 371 -42.33 -19.29 28.20
N ASN A 372 -41.52 -20.29 27.86
CA ASN A 372 -41.75 -21.65 28.31
C ASN A 372 -41.19 -21.81 29.73
N ILE A 373 -42.07 -21.74 30.73
CA ILE A 373 -41.72 -21.77 32.14
C ILE A 373 -41.81 -23.21 32.62
N GLN A 374 -40.67 -23.84 32.95
CA GLN A 374 -40.67 -25.01 33.82
C GLN A 374 -40.50 -24.54 35.27
N PRO A 375 -41.47 -24.78 36.17
CA PRO A 375 -41.26 -24.57 37.60
C PRO A 375 -40.16 -25.50 38.09
N ASP A 376 -39.38 -25.06 39.07
CA ASP A 376 -38.44 -25.92 39.76
C ASP A 376 -39.17 -26.97 40.64
N LEU A 377 -38.43 -27.87 41.28
CA LEU A 377 -38.96 -28.96 42.10
C LEU A 377 -39.85 -28.49 43.27
N TYR A 378 -39.86 -27.17 43.56
CA TYR A 378 -40.62 -26.53 44.64
C TYR A 378 -41.73 -25.58 44.15
N GLY A 379 -41.91 -25.43 42.84
CA GLY A 379 -42.99 -24.61 42.27
C GLY A 379 -42.67 -23.10 42.18
N GLU A 380 -41.41 -22.70 42.40
CA GLU A 380 -40.98 -21.30 42.26
C GLU A 380 -40.43 -21.04 40.85
N VAL A 381 -40.72 -19.84 40.34
CA VAL A 381 -40.28 -19.38 39.02
C VAL A 381 -39.15 -18.38 39.23
N ASP A 382 -37.98 -18.65 38.66
CA ASP A 382 -36.80 -17.78 38.72
C ASP A 382 -37.06 -16.47 37.97
N ALA A 383 -37.49 -15.45 38.72
CA ALA A 383 -37.86 -14.13 38.19
C ALA A 383 -36.69 -13.44 37.46
N THR A 384 -35.45 -13.69 37.88
CA THR A 384 -34.24 -13.13 37.27
C THR A 384 -34.05 -13.61 35.83
N LYS A 385 -34.18 -14.92 35.56
CA LYS A 385 -34.08 -15.48 34.20
C LYS A 385 -35.18 -15.00 33.26
N LEU A 386 -36.41 -14.83 33.78
CA LEU A 386 -37.53 -14.25 33.03
C LEU A 386 -37.22 -12.85 32.53
N THR A 387 -36.61 -12.02 33.39
CA THR A 387 -36.24 -10.65 33.03
C THR A 387 -35.16 -10.63 31.94
N GLU A 388 -34.13 -11.48 32.06
CA GLU A 388 -33.05 -11.59 31.07
C GLU A 388 -33.50 -12.08 29.69
N GLU A 389 -34.39 -13.08 29.62
CA GLU A 389 -34.93 -13.55 28.33
C GLU A 389 -35.82 -12.48 27.67
N ARG A 390 -36.61 -11.76 28.47
CA ARG A 390 -37.46 -10.68 27.99
C ARG A 390 -36.62 -9.52 27.43
N GLU A 391 -35.55 -9.14 28.12
CA GLU A 391 -34.60 -8.13 27.64
C GLU A 391 -33.88 -8.56 26.35
N LYS A 392 -33.50 -9.84 26.21
CA LYS A 392 -32.89 -10.37 24.98
C LYS A 392 -33.84 -10.32 23.79
N ILE A 393 -35.12 -10.68 23.99
CA ILE A 393 -36.14 -10.62 22.94
C ILE A 393 -36.41 -9.15 22.56
N GLU A 394 -36.54 -8.26 23.54
CA GLU A 394 -36.80 -6.84 23.29
C GLU A 394 -35.61 -6.17 22.57
N HIS A 395 -34.38 -6.51 22.95
CA HIS A 395 -33.18 -6.05 22.25
C HIS A 395 -33.15 -6.51 20.79
N LYS A 396 -33.54 -7.77 20.50
CA LYS A 396 -33.65 -8.28 19.12
C LYS A 396 -34.74 -7.55 18.34
N LYS A 397 -35.91 -7.28 18.94
CA LYS A 397 -36.98 -6.52 18.30
C LYS A 397 -36.54 -5.10 17.95
N ARG A 398 -35.89 -4.40 18.89
CA ARG A 398 -35.36 -3.06 18.66
C ARG A 398 -34.37 -3.04 17.50
N LYS A 399 -33.45 -4.01 17.42
CA LYS A 399 -32.53 -4.15 16.28
C LYS A 399 -33.25 -4.36 14.95
N ILE A 400 -34.32 -5.15 14.92
CA ILE A 400 -35.12 -5.37 13.71
C ILE A 400 -35.89 -4.09 13.32
N GLU A 401 -36.42 -3.34 14.28
CA GLU A 401 -37.07 -2.04 14.00
C GLU A 401 -36.09 -1.00 13.46
N GLU A 402 -34.91 -0.90 14.06
CA GLU A 402 -33.82 -0.06 13.56
C GLU A 402 -33.48 -0.43 12.10
N GLU A 403 -33.43 -1.73 11.77
CA GLU A 403 -33.19 -2.20 10.40
C GLU A 403 -34.34 -1.88 9.43
N ILE A 404 -35.59 -2.06 9.84
CA ILE A 404 -36.76 -1.74 9.01
C ILE A 404 -36.80 -0.24 8.68
N GLU A 405 -36.50 0.62 9.65
CA GLU A 405 -36.50 2.06 9.43
C GLU A 405 -35.35 2.47 8.50
N ARG A 406 -34.16 1.87 8.67
CA ARG A 406 -33.04 2.01 7.73
C ARG A 406 -33.47 1.71 6.29
N LEU A 407 -34.10 0.56 6.04
CA LEU A 407 -34.53 0.16 4.70
C LEU A 407 -35.60 1.09 4.09
N ARG A 408 -36.46 1.70 4.92
CA ARG A 408 -37.47 2.66 4.45
C ARG A 408 -36.88 3.98 3.99
N GLU A 409 -35.91 4.51 4.73
CA GLU A 409 -35.22 5.75 4.37
C GLU A 409 -34.47 5.58 3.05
N ILE A 410 -33.75 4.47 2.89
CA ILE A 410 -33.10 4.08 1.63
C ILE A 410 -34.11 4.09 0.49
N ARG A 411 -35.25 3.42 0.68
CA ARG A 411 -36.30 3.32 -0.33
C ARG A 411 -36.83 4.69 -0.78
N GLY A 412 -36.97 5.63 0.16
CA GLY A 412 -37.39 7.01 -0.16
C GLY A 412 -36.34 7.80 -0.97
N SER A 413 -35.06 7.53 -0.75
CA SER A 413 -33.95 8.24 -1.40
C SER A 413 -33.64 7.76 -2.84
N LEU A 414 -34.09 6.57 -3.24
CA LEU A 414 -33.93 6.02 -4.59
C LEU A 414 -34.79 6.69 -5.68
N ALA A 415 -35.67 7.63 -5.29
CA ALA A 415 -36.61 8.28 -6.20
C ALA A 415 -35.97 9.31 -7.16
N GLU A 416 -34.71 9.73 -6.93
CA GLU A 416 -33.96 10.64 -7.82
C GLU A 416 -32.87 9.88 -8.60
N PRO A 417 -33.08 9.55 -9.90
CA PRO A 417 -32.12 8.76 -10.70
C PRO A 417 -30.75 9.43 -10.91
N GLY A 418 -30.71 10.77 -10.98
CA GLY A 418 -29.51 11.54 -11.32
C GLY A 418 -28.45 11.65 -10.21
N LYS A 419 -28.67 11.02 -9.05
CA LYS A 419 -27.74 11.04 -7.89
C LYS A 419 -27.46 9.65 -7.31
N LYS A 420 -27.73 8.58 -8.07
CA LYS A 420 -27.48 7.20 -7.60
C LYS A 420 -25.96 7.01 -7.39
N PRO A 421 -25.46 6.80 -6.16
CA PRO A 421 -24.08 6.39 -5.95
C PRO A 421 -23.91 4.94 -6.38
N LEU A 422 -22.66 4.52 -6.62
CA LEU A 422 -22.35 3.12 -6.87
C LEU A 422 -22.73 2.28 -5.64
N VAL A 423 -23.51 1.23 -5.89
CA VAL A 423 -23.88 0.24 -4.90
C VAL A 423 -23.67 -1.13 -5.52
N TRP A 424 -22.70 -1.89 -5.01
CA TRP A 424 -22.26 -3.16 -5.60
C TRP A 424 -23.42 -4.16 -5.75
N ASP A 425 -24.27 -4.26 -4.74
CA ASP A 425 -25.45 -5.14 -4.74
C ASP A 425 -26.49 -4.75 -5.81
N ILE A 426 -26.48 -3.51 -6.29
CA ILE A 426 -27.42 -2.99 -7.32
C ILE A 426 -26.78 -3.03 -8.69
N ASP A 427 -25.63 -2.39 -8.85
CA ASP A 427 -24.99 -2.17 -10.15
C ASP A 427 -24.49 -3.48 -10.77
N PHE A 428 -24.19 -4.48 -9.94
CA PHE A 428 -23.77 -5.83 -10.31
C PHE A 428 -24.68 -6.92 -9.70
N ALA A 429 -25.98 -6.65 -9.59
CA ALA A 429 -26.95 -7.57 -9.01
C ALA A 429 -26.95 -8.97 -9.66
N GLU A 430 -26.59 -9.09 -10.94
CA GLU A 430 -26.42 -10.36 -11.64
C GLU A 430 -25.28 -11.23 -11.11
N ILE A 431 -24.25 -10.64 -10.49
CA ILE A 431 -23.13 -11.36 -9.89
C ILE A 431 -23.49 -11.79 -8.48
N PHE A 432 -23.96 -10.84 -7.67
CA PHE A 432 -24.31 -11.12 -6.27
C PHE A 432 -25.55 -12.00 -6.14
N GLY A 433 -26.52 -11.88 -7.05
CA GLY A 433 -27.75 -12.68 -7.05
C GLY A 433 -27.53 -14.16 -7.41
N ASP A 434 -26.64 -14.44 -8.36
CA ASP A 434 -26.38 -15.79 -8.85
C ASP A 434 -25.25 -16.49 -8.07
N LYS A 435 -24.17 -15.77 -7.76
CA LYS A 435 -22.91 -16.35 -7.24
C LYS A 435 -22.53 -15.90 -5.83
N GLY A 436 -23.20 -14.87 -5.29
CA GLY A 436 -22.84 -14.27 -4.00
C GLY A 436 -21.60 -13.36 -4.02
N GLY A 437 -20.95 -13.19 -5.17
CA GLY A 437 -19.75 -12.34 -5.32
C GLY A 437 -18.94 -12.68 -6.57
N PHE A 438 -17.85 -11.94 -6.78
CA PHE A 438 -16.93 -12.14 -7.91
C PHE A 438 -16.00 -13.33 -7.67
N ASP A 439 -15.55 -13.95 -8.77
CA ASP A 439 -14.64 -15.10 -8.75
C ASP A 439 -13.18 -14.65 -8.61
N ILE A 440 -12.82 -13.53 -9.23
CA ILE A 440 -11.50 -12.91 -9.10
C ILE A 440 -11.66 -11.41 -8.87
N VAL A 441 -10.98 -10.88 -7.86
CA VAL A 441 -10.81 -9.43 -7.64
C VAL A 441 -9.33 -9.11 -7.79
N ILE A 442 -9.00 -8.31 -8.80
CA ILE A 442 -7.62 -8.01 -9.22
C ILE A 442 -7.46 -6.51 -9.44
N GLY A 443 -6.31 -5.91 -9.15
CA GLY A 443 -6.14 -4.48 -9.39
C GLY A 443 -4.89 -3.84 -8.78
N ASN A 444 -4.71 -2.56 -9.08
CA ASN A 444 -3.67 -1.68 -8.53
C ASN A 444 -4.32 -0.46 -7.89
N PRO A 445 -4.74 -0.54 -6.61
CA PRO A 445 -5.40 0.57 -5.94
C PRO A 445 -4.46 1.77 -5.72
N PRO A 446 -5.01 2.99 -5.57
CA PRO A 446 -4.21 4.22 -5.48
C PRO A 446 -3.33 4.33 -4.21
N TYR A 447 -2.08 4.78 -4.39
CA TYR A 447 -1.06 4.93 -3.33
C TYR A 447 -1.13 6.29 -2.62
N VAL A 448 -2.26 6.57 -1.96
CA VAL A 448 -2.47 7.85 -1.26
C VAL A 448 -2.15 7.72 0.23
N ARG A 449 -1.22 8.54 0.73
CA ARG A 449 -0.89 8.62 2.15
C ARG A 449 -2.07 9.11 2.98
N GLN A 450 -2.19 8.62 4.21
CA GLN A 450 -3.30 8.94 5.11
C GLN A 450 -3.62 10.45 5.22
N GLU A 451 -2.62 11.34 5.23
CA GLU A 451 -2.80 12.81 5.36
C GLU A 451 -3.55 13.43 4.15
N LYS A 452 -3.43 12.77 2.99
CA LYS A 452 -3.90 13.25 1.69
C LYS A 452 -5.26 12.67 1.29
N ILE A 453 -5.75 11.65 2.00
CA ILE A 453 -7.06 11.03 1.73
C ILE A 453 -8.18 12.08 1.80
N ALA A 454 -8.96 12.17 0.74
CA ALA A 454 -10.05 13.13 0.56
C ALA A 454 -11.20 12.48 -0.24
N PRO A 455 -12.44 13.01 -0.13
CA PRO A 455 -13.54 12.57 -0.96
C PRO A 455 -13.20 12.73 -2.45
N PRO A 456 -13.35 11.69 -3.28
CA PRO A 456 -12.91 11.73 -4.67
C PRO A 456 -13.84 12.56 -5.57
N ASN A 457 -15.09 12.77 -5.17
CA ASN A 457 -16.12 13.45 -5.98
C ASN A 457 -16.17 14.98 -5.79
N ARG A 458 -15.15 15.61 -5.20
CA ARG A 458 -15.11 17.06 -4.95
C ARG A 458 -13.77 17.67 -5.36
N LEU A 459 -13.81 18.92 -5.81
CA LEU A 459 -12.61 19.68 -6.17
C LEU A 459 -11.80 20.03 -4.92
N ARG A 460 -10.47 19.85 -4.98
CA ARG A 460 -9.57 20.04 -3.83
C ARG A 460 -9.70 21.42 -3.16
N ASN A 461 -9.93 22.46 -3.94
CA ASN A 461 -10.07 23.84 -3.47
C ASN A 461 -11.31 24.04 -2.58
N GLU A 462 -12.27 23.11 -2.65
CA GLU A 462 -13.52 23.12 -1.87
C GLU A 462 -13.47 22.18 -0.65
N ILE A 463 -12.38 21.41 -0.48
CA ILE A 463 -12.28 20.38 0.56
C ILE A 463 -11.68 20.98 1.83
N SER A 464 -12.50 21.07 2.88
CA SER A 464 -12.04 21.43 4.22
C SER A 464 -11.35 20.26 4.93
N GLY A 465 -10.60 20.55 6.00
CA GLY A 465 -10.05 19.50 6.87
C GLY A 465 -11.13 18.63 7.55
N GLU A 466 -12.34 19.19 7.72
CA GLU A 466 -13.49 18.48 8.26
C GLU A 466 -14.04 17.45 7.27
N ASP A 467 -14.13 17.80 5.97
CA ASP A 467 -14.59 16.88 4.91
C ASP A 467 -13.69 15.64 4.82
N LYS A 468 -12.37 15.83 4.93
CA LYS A 468 -11.40 14.70 4.97
C LYS A 468 -11.64 13.78 6.15
N ARG A 469 -11.95 14.36 7.33
CA ARG A 469 -12.25 13.58 8.54
C ARG A 469 -13.54 12.78 8.37
N GLN A 470 -14.60 13.41 7.88
CA GLN A 470 -15.88 12.76 7.63
C GLN A 470 -15.74 11.62 6.62
N TYR A 471 -15.00 11.83 5.52
CA TYR A 471 -14.78 10.77 4.54
C TYR A 471 -14.02 9.57 5.12
N LYS A 472 -12.98 9.80 5.93
CA LYS A 472 -12.30 8.71 6.65
C LYS A 472 -13.24 7.95 7.61
N GLU A 473 -14.16 8.64 8.26
CA GLU A 473 -15.17 7.99 9.10
C GLU A 473 -16.11 7.11 8.28
N LYS A 474 -16.50 7.56 7.09
CA LYS A 474 -17.29 6.76 6.13
C LYS A 474 -16.53 5.53 5.66
N LEU A 475 -15.24 5.65 5.35
CA LEU A 475 -14.40 4.51 4.97
C LEU A 475 -14.33 3.45 6.08
N VAL A 476 -14.05 3.87 7.32
CA VAL A 476 -13.99 2.94 8.46
C VAL A 476 -15.36 2.31 8.74
N ARG A 477 -16.44 3.08 8.61
CA ARG A 477 -17.82 2.58 8.75
C ARG A 477 -18.11 1.53 7.69
N SER A 478 -17.83 1.83 6.42
CA SER A 478 -18.03 0.91 5.29
C SER A 478 -17.38 -0.45 5.55
N VAL A 479 -16.09 -0.47 5.89
CA VAL A 479 -15.38 -1.72 6.20
C VAL A 479 -16.05 -2.50 7.33
N LYS A 480 -16.47 -1.83 8.41
CA LYS A 480 -17.12 -2.48 9.55
C LYS A 480 -18.50 -3.05 9.20
N THR A 481 -19.22 -2.43 8.27
CA THR A 481 -20.51 -2.96 7.82
C THR A 481 -20.33 -4.18 6.93
N HIS A 482 -19.29 -4.19 6.08
CA HIS A 482 -18.98 -5.29 5.17
C HIS A 482 -18.35 -6.51 5.85
N LEU A 483 -17.49 -6.27 6.84
CA LEU A 483 -16.71 -7.28 7.53
C LEU A 483 -16.89 -7.10 9.03
N LEU A 484 -17.91 -7.74 9.59
CA LEU A 484 -18.25 -7.66 11.01
C LEU A 484 -17.10 -8.11 11.93
N SER A 485 -16.20 -8.95 11.39
CA SER A 485 -14.99 -9.42 12.05
C SER A 485 -13.97 -8.31 12.34
N VAL A 486 -14.02 -7.19 11.58
CA VAL A 486 -13.08 -6.07 11.72
C VAL A 486 -13.55 -5.11 12.82
N LYS A 487 -12.89 -5.15 13.98
CA LYS A 487 -13.27 -4.31 15.14
C LYS A 487 -12.73 -2.88 15.04
N ASN A 488 -11.49 -2.72 14.63
CA ASN A 488 -10.76 -1.45 14.60
C ASN A 488 -9.91 -1.35 13.34
N ILE A 489 -9.68 -0.12 12.90
CA ILE A 489 -8.77 0.22 11.80
C ILE A 489 -7.99 1.46 12.23
N ASP A 490 -6.67 1.42 12.16
CA ASP A 490 -5.83 2.59 12.41
C ASP A 490 -6.15 3.68 11.38
N ARG A 491 -6.48 4.88 11.86
CA ARG A 491 -6.79 6.07 11.04
C ARG A 491 -5.59 6.59 10.25
N LYS A 492 -4.39 6.12 10.59
CA LYS A 492 -3.15 6.38 9.86
C LYS A 492 -2.90 5.41 8.71
N SER A 493 -3.82 4.48 8.45
CA SER A 493 -3.75 3.59 7.29
C SER A 493 -3.78 4.39 5.98
N ASP A 494 -2.93 3.96 5.05
CA ASP A 494 -2.92 4.48 3.68
C ASP A 494 -4.15 3.99 2.89
N TYR A 495 -4.47 4.65 1.78
CA TYR A 495 -5.77 4.50 1.12
C TYR A 495 -6.02 3.08 0.57
N TYR A 496 -5.00 2.42 0.04
CA TYR A 496 -5.10 1.05 -0.48
C TYR A 496 -5.49 0.02 0.59
N VAL A 497 -5.31 0.28 1.88
CA VAL A 497 -5.72 -0.62 2.97
C VAL A 497 -7.24 -0.81 2.99
N TYR A 498 -8.00 0.24 2.68
CA TYR A 498 -9.46 0.16 2.59
C TYR A 498 -9.90 -0.68 1.38
N PHE A 499 -9.15 -0.61 0.27
CA PHE A 499 -9.38 -1.47 -0.90
C PHE A 499 -9.13 -2.96 -0.61
N TYR A 500 -8.19 -3.32 0.27
CA TYR A 500 -8.02 -4.72 0.70
C TYR A 500 -9.29 -5.26 1.34
N PHE A 501 -9.80 -4.58 2.36
CA PHE A 501 -11.02 -5.01 3.05
C PHE A 501 -12.21 -5.06 2.11
N HIS A 502 -12.38 -4.02 1.30
CA HIS A 502 -13.51 -3.94 0.38
C HIS A 502 -13.43 -5.00 -0.72
N GLY A 503 -12.30 -5.14 -1.40
CA GLY A 503 -12.11 -6.13 -2.46
C GLY A 503 -12.25 -7.57 -1.95
N LEU A 504 -11.75 -7.87 -0.75
CA LEU A 504 -11.97 -9.18 -0.09
C LEU A 504 -13.45 -9.40 0.22
N SER A 505 -14.19 -8.36 0.59
CA SER A 505 -15.64 -8.48 0.79
C SER A 505 -16.35 -8.83 -0.52
N LEU A 506 -15.91 -8.37 -1.69
CA LEU A 506 -16.61 -8.58 -2.97
C LEU A 506 -16.51 -10.01 -3.53
N LEU A 507 -15.69 -10.88 -2.92
CA LEU A 507 -15.48 -12.26 -3.36
C LEU A 507 -16.61 -13.19 -2.97
N ASN A 508 -16.84 -14.21 -3.79
CA ASN A 508 -17.61 -15.40 -3.40
C ASN A 508 -16.74 -16.39 -2.60
N GLU A 509 -17.34 -17.48 -2.08
CA GLU A 509 -16.67 -18.45 -1.20
C GLU A 509 -15.41 -19.12 -1.79
N LYS A 510 -15.31 -19.25 -3.12
CA LYS A 510 -14.15 -19.83 -3.82
C LYS A 510 -13.30 -18.78 -4.54
N GLY A 511 -13.57 -17.51 -4.29
CA GLY A 511 -12.96 -16.39 -4.98
C GLY A 511 -11.48 -16.22 -4.69
N VAL A 512 -10.80 -15.52 -5.59
CA VAL A 512 -9.37 -15.20 -5.53
C VAL A 512 -9.15 -13.70 -5.50
N PHE A 513 -8.33 -13.24 -4.57
CA PHE A 513 -7.92 -11.85 -4.45
C PHE A 513 -6.48 -11.68 -4.94
N CYS A 514 -6.20 -10.69 -5.79
CA CYS A 514 -4.85 -10.43 -6.31
C CYS A 514 -4.56 -8.93 -6.51
N PHE A 515 -3.92 -8.25 -5.55
CA PHE A 515 -3.58 -6.82 -5.69
C PHE A 515 -2.08 -6.57 -5.71
N ILE A 516 -1.65 -5.55 -6.46
CA ILE A 516 -0.33 -4.93 -6.31
C ILE A 516 -0.46 -3.68 -5.45
N THR A 517 0.30 -3.61 -4.35
CA THR A 517 0.20 -2.52 -3.37
C THR A 517 1.56 -2.23 -2.72
N SER A 518 1.65 -1.20 -1.87
CA SER A 518 2.90 -0.89 -1.17
C SER A 518 3.22 -1.99 -0.17
N ASN A 519 4.50 -2.32 0.02
CA ASN A 519 4.93 -3.24 1.07
C ASN A 519 4.85 -2.65 2.49
N SER A 520 4.51 -1.35 2.63
CA SER A 520 4.54 -0.64 3.91
C SER A 520 3.65 -1.29 4.99
N TRP A 521 2.48 -1.83 4.64
CA TRP A 521 1.59 -2.47 5.60
C TRP A 521 2.15 -3.78 6.20
N LEU A 522 3.20 -4.36 5.60
CA LEU A 522 3.87 -5.54 6.14
C LEU A 522 4.72 -5.22 7.37
N ASP A 523 5.24 -3.99 7.48
CA ASP A 523 6.23 -3.60 8.49
C ASP A 523 5.82 -2.38 9.35
N VAL A 524 4.87 -1.56 8.88
CA VAL A 524 4.42 -0.33 9.57
C VAL A 524 3.20 -0.62 10.45
N GLY A 525 3.16 -0.01 11.64
CA GLY A 525 2.14 -0.30 12.65
C GLY A 525 0.67 -0.12 12.24
N TYR A 526 0.35 0.70 11.21
CA TYR A 526 -1.03 0.80 10.72
C TYR A 526 -1.53 -0.49 10.05
N GLY A 527 -0.61 -1.32 9.54
CA GLY A 527 -0.93 -2.58 8.87
C GLY A 527 -1.38 -3.68 9.83
N ARG A 528 -1.22 -3.49 11.15
CA ARG A 528 -1.57 -4.49 12.18
C ARG A 528 -3.00 -5.00 12.04
N ASP A 529 -3.97 -4.10 11.87
CA ASP A 529 -5.39 -4.49 11.86
C ASP A 529 -5.74 -5.30 10.59
N LEU A 530 -5.08 -4.98 9.46
CA LEU A 530 -5.16 -5.78 8.23
C LEU A 530 -4.49 -7.14 8.39
N GLN A 531 -3.28 -7.19 8.95
CA GLN A 531 -2.57 -8.44 9.26
C GLN A 531 -3.41 -9.35 10.15
N GLU A 532 -4.00 -8.82 11.23
CA GLU A 532 -4.84 -9.59 12.15
C GLU A 532 -6.06 -10.19 11.44
N PHE A 533 -6.74 -9.39 10.61
CA PHE A 533 -7.88 -9.86 9.82
C PHE A 533 -7.48 -10.97 8.85
N LEU A 534 -6.39 -10.77 8.08
CA LEU A 534 -5.89 -11.76 7.13
C LEU A 534 -5.52 -13.07 7.83
N LEU A 535 -4.75 -13.01 8.92
CA LEU A 535 -4.30 -14.20 9.65
C LEU A 535 -5.45 -15.05 10.18
N LYS A 536 -6.55 -14.41 10.59
CA LYS A 536 -7.69 -15.08 11.23
C LYS A 536 -8.71 -15.63 10.24
N TYR A 537 -8.97 -14.88 9.16
CA TYR A 537 -10.14 -15.13 8.31
C TYR A 537 -9.81 -15.39 6.85
N VAL A 538 -8.60 -15.10 6.38
CA VAL A 538 -8.27 -15.13 4.95
C VAL A 538 -7.09 -16.07 4.70
N PRO A 539 -7.24 -17.07 3.82
CA PRO A 539 -6.11 -17.90 3.40
C PRO A 539 -5.12 -17.09 2.56
N ILE A 540 -3.96 -16.76 3.13
CA ILE A 540 -2.84 -16.11 2.43
C ILE A 540 -2.17 -17.17 1.55
N LYS A 541 -2.29 -17.06 0.22
CA LYS A 541 -1.69 -18.03 -0.71
C LYS A 541 -0.24 -17.69 -0.96
N ALA A 542 0.03 -16.46 -1.35
CA ALA A 542 1.38 -15.97 -1.54
C ALA A 542 1.46 -14.43 -1.45
N ILE A 543 2.62 -13.94 -1.02
CA ILE A 543 3.01 -12.53 -1.12
C ILE A 543 4.33 -12.50 -1.89
N TYR A 544 4.32 -11.85 -3.06
CA TYR A 544 5.47 -11.77 -3.95
C TYR A 544 6.14 -10.39 -3.87
N ASP A 545 7.47 -10.35 -3.69
CA ASP A 545 8.31 -9.16 -3.73
C ASP A 545 9.34 -9.30 -4.86
N ASN A 546 9.54 -8.23 -5.63
CA ASN A 546 10.61 -8.14 -6.61
C ASN A 546 11.78 -7.35 -6.00
N GLN A 547 12.86 -8.06 -5.67
CA GLN A 547 14.05 -7.44 -5.10
C GLN A 547 14.91 -6.77 -6.17
N ALA A 548 14.94 -7.35 -7.37
CA ALA A 548 15.84 -6.94 -8.45
C ALA A 548 15.46 -5.61 -9.08
N LYS A 549 14.16 -5.36 -9.27
CA LYS A 549 13.64 -4.16 -9.94
C LYS A 549 12.40 -3.63 -9.22
N ARG A 550 12.28 -2.30 -9.11
CA ARG A 550 11.02 -1.67 -8.72
C ARG A 550 10.01 -1.80 -9.86
N SER A 551 8.78 -2.19 -9.56
CA SER A 551 7.71 -2.25 -10.57
C SER A 551 7.36 -0.87 -11.15
N PHE A 552 7.64 0.22 -10.44
CA PHE A 552 7.34 1.58 -10.89
C PHE A 552 8.60 2.44 -10.83
N GLU A 553 9.13 2.85 -11.99
CA GLU A 553 10.37 3.65 -12.08
C GLU A 553 10.20 5.07 -11.49
N HIS A 554 9.00 5.64 -11.58
CA HIS A 554 8.72 7.01 -11.12
C HIS A 554 8.08 7.09 -9.72
N ALA A 555 7.80 5.96 -9.07
CA ALA A 555 7.19 5.94 -7.74
C ALA A 555 8.24 5.69 -6.65
N ASP A 556 8.29 6.58 -5.66
CA ASP A 556 9.04 6.39 -4.41
C ASP A 556 8.41 5.31 -3.50
N VAL A 557 7.91 4.18 -4.06
CA VAL A 557 7.17 3.16 -3.30
C VAL A 557 7.62 1.76 -3.71
N ASN A 558 8.04 0.96 -2.74
CA ASN A 558 8.25 -0.47 -2.93
C ASN A 558 6.91 -1.21 -2.93
N THR A 559 6.72 -2.13 -3.88
CA THR A 559 5.45 -2.83 -4.10
C THR A 559 5.58 -4.34 -3.91
N ILE A 560 4.47 -4.95 -3.51
CA ILE A 560 4.27 -6.40 -3.41
C ILE A 560 3.01 -6.79 -4.15
N ILE A 561 2.96 -8.02 -4.65
CA ILE A 561 1.76 -8.65 -5.18
C ILE A 561 1.21 -9.59 -4.11
N ALA A 562 -0.01 -9.32 -3.65
CA ALA A 562 -0.70 -10.07 -2.62
C ALA A 562 -1.77 -10.98 -3.26
N LEU A 563 -1.60 -12.29 -3.12
CA LEU A 563 -2.53 -13.31 -3.59
C LEU A 563 -3.18 -14.02 -2.40
N PHE A 564 -4.50 -13.84 -2.24
CA PHE A 564 -5.28 -14.43 -1.14
C PHE A 564 -6.49 -15.21 -1.66
N GLY A 565 -7.00 -16.13 -0.83
CA GLY A 565 -8.31 -16.75 -1.02
C GLY A 565 -9.44 -15.90 -0.46
N ALA A 566 -10.67 -16.37 -0.62
CA ALA A 566 -11.85 -15.72 -0.05
C ALA A 566 -11.87 -15.74 1.49
N PRO A 567 -12.41 -14.69 2.15
CA PRO A 567 -12.65 -14.70 3.59
C PRO A 567 -13.59 -15.81 4.03
N GLN A 568 -13.24 -16.48 5.13
CA GLN A 568 -13.99 -17.56 5.75
C GLN A 568 -14.56 -17.08 7.09
N GLU A 569 -15.78 -16.55 7.08
CA GLU A 569 -16.49 -16.17 8.31
C GLU A 569 -17.37 -17.33 8.82
N GLU A 570 -17.25 -17.66 10.11
CA GLU A 570 -17.93 -18.81 10.71
C GLU A 570 -19.36 -18.46 11.16
N GLN A 571 -20.32 -19.35 10.86
CA GLN A 571 -21.67 -19.27 11.41
C GLN A 571 -21.69 -19.71 12.88
N ARG A 572 -21.82 -18.75 13.79
CA ARG A 572 -22.18 -18.92 15.21
C ARG A 572 -21.38 -19.97 16.02
N GLY A 573 -20.36 -19.48 16.74
CA GLY A 573 -20.19 -19.87 18.16
C GLY A 573 -19.00 -20.76 18.54
N GLN A 574 -18.05 -21.05 17.65
CA GLN A 574 -16.77 -21.65 18.04
C GLN A 574 -15.61 -20.67 17.79
N TYR A 575 -14.67 -20.59 18.74
CA TYR A 575 -13.46 -19.77 18.60
C TYR A 575 -12.43 -20.50 17.71
N LYS A 576 -12.78 -20.84 16.47
CA LYS A 576 -11.83 -21.41 15.51
C LYS A 576 -11.65 -20.45 14.34
N TRP A 577 -10.46 -19.85 14.26
CA TRP A 577 -10.04 -19.06 13.11
C TRP A 577 -9.61 -20.03 11.99
N PRO A 578 -10.39 -20.17 10.91
CA PRO A 578 -10.19 -21.24 9.93
C PRO A 578 -8.90 -21.07 9.12
N ALA A 579 -8.41 -19.83 8.97
CA ALA A 579 -7.22 -19.55 8.20
C ALA A 579 -5.91 -19.93 8.91
N LEU A 580 -5.92 -20.24 10.22
CA LEU A 580 -4.69 -20.54 10.97
C LEU A 580 -3.93 -21.77 10.46
N SER A 581 -4.65 -22.78 9.97
CA SER A 581 -4.05 -23.99 9.41
C SER A 581 -3.47 -23.78 8.01
N ASN A 582 -3.75 -22.64 7.37
CA ASN A 582 -3.21 -22.32 6.05
C ASN A 582 -1.72 -21.99 6.13
N THR A 583 -0.98 -22.42 5.11
CA THR A 583 0.42 -22.06 4.92
C THR A 583 0.50 -20.81 4.04
N ALA A 584 0.98 -19.72 4.62
CA ALA A 584 1.33 -18.51 3.89
C ALA A 584 2.73 -18.65 3.28
N LYS A 585 2.89 -18.25 2.01
CA LYS A 585 4.19 -18.23 1.34
C LYS A 585 4.65 -16.79 1.08
N PHE A 586 5.83 -16.44 1.55
CA PHE A 586 6.47 -15.17 1.21
C PHE A 586 7.56 -15.46 0.18
N VAL A 587 7.43 -14.89 -1.01
CA VAL A 587 8.28 -15.17 -2.15
C VAL A 587 9.03 -13.90 -2.53
N MET A 588 10.35 -13.97 -2.56
CA MET A 588 11.21 -12.87 -2.96
C MET A 588 12.00 -13.28 -4.21
N PHE A 589 11.76 -12.61 -5.34
CA PHE A 589 12.51 -12.83 -6.57
C PHE A 589 13.79 -12.00 -6.55
N LYS A 590 14.92 -12.66 -6.81
CA LYS A 590 16.27 -12.07 -6.83
C LYS A 590 16.67 -11.55 -8.21
N LYS A 591 15.93 -11.94 -9.24
CA LYS A 591 16.06 -11.49 -10.63
C LYS A 591 14.74 -10.86 -11.10
N PRO A 592 14.76 -10.05 -12.18
CA PRO A 592 13.57 -9.46 -12.76
C PRO A 592 12.52 -10.51 -13.16
N PHE A 593 11.24 -10.12 -13.17
CA PHE A 593 10.12 -11.01 -13.45
C PHE A 593 10.23 -11.69 -14.82
N GLU A 594 10.78 -10.98 -15.80
CA GLU A 594 10.99 -11.44 -17.17
C GLU A 594 11.87 -12.71 -17.26
N GLU A 595 12.74 -12.94 -16.27
CA GLU A 595 13.64 -14.10 -16.24
C GLU A 595 13.11 -15.27 -15.40
N VAL A 596 12.25 -15.01 -14.42
CA VAL A 596 11.93 -15.97 -13.34
C VAL A 596 10.51 -16.51 -13.39
N LEU A 597 9.62 -15.86 -14.14
CA LEU A 597 8.21 -16.26 -14.25
C LEU A 597 8.00 -17.37 -15.28
N ASN A 598 8.53 -18.56 -14.98
CA ASN A 598 8.29 -19.78 -15.74
C ASN A 598 7.52 -20.82 -14.90
N SER A 599 6.94 -21.82 -15.56
CA SER A 599 6.13 -22.83 -14.86
C SER A 599 6.94 -23.65 -13.86
N GLU A 600 8.20 -23.99 -14.16
CA GLU A 600 9.06 -24.80 -13.29
C GLU A 600 9.26 -24.12 -11.93
N ASN A 601 9.69 -22.86 -11.94
CA ASN A 601 9.86 -22.05 -10.74
C ASN A 601 8.55 -21.89 -9.97
N LEU A 602 7.45 -21.59 -10.66
CA LEU A 602 6.15 -21.37 -10.00
C LEU A 602 5.57 -22.66 -9.40
N ILE A 603 5.80 -23.81 -10.02
CA ILE A 603 5.43 -25.12 -9.49
C ILE A 603 6.27 -25.44 -8.25
N GLU A 604 7.58 -25.19 -8.30
CA GLU A 604 8.46 -25.39 -7.14
C GLU A 604 8.02 -24.52 -5.96
N ILE A 605 7.71 -23.24 -6.20
CA ILE A 605 7.16 -22.32 -5.19
C ILE A 605 5.84 -22.84 -4.63
N GLU A 606 4.92 -23.32 -5.47
CA GLU A 606 3.60 -23.77 -5.05
C GLU A 606 3.66 -25.05 -4.21
N MET A 607 4.54 -25.99 -4.56
CA MET A 607 4.67 -27.28 -3.89
C MET A 607 5.49 -27.20 -2.60
N HIS A 608 6.29 -26.13 -2.42
CA HIS A 608 7.10 -25.97 -1.22
C HIS A 608 6.23 -25.69 0.02
N SER A 609 6.46 -26.47 1.08
CA SER A 609 5.68 -26.46 2.32
C SER A 609 6.61 -26.41 3.55
N PRO A 610 6.14 -25.89 4.70
CA PRO A 610 6.95 -25.83 5.90
C PRO A 610 7.19 -27.24 6.44
N ASP A 611 8.38 -27.48 6.98
CA ASP A 611 8.70 -28.73 7.68
C ASP A 611 8.02 -28.72 9.06
N GLU A 612 7.14 -29.68 9.32
CA GLU A 612 6.43 -29.78 10.61
C GLU A 612 7.34 -30.22 11.77
N ALA A 613 8.52 -30.78 11.48
CA ALA A 613 9.46 -31.27 12.50
C ALA A 613 10.40 -30.18 13.04
N SER A 614 10.48 -29.01 12.39
CA SER A 614 11.37 -27.91 12.75
C SER A 614 10.60 -26.70 13.30
N LEU A 615 11.14 -26.03 14.32
CA LEU A 615 10.62 -24.76 14.84
C LEU A 615 10.70 -23.62 13.82
N PHE A 616 11.62 -23.72 12.86
CA PHE A 616 11.81 -22.76 11.77
C PHE A 616 11.53 -23.41 10.43
N PRO A 617 10.82 -22.73 9.52
CA PRO A 617 10.49 -23.32 8.24
C PRO A 617 11.73 -23.53 7.39
N ARG A 618 11.79 -24.67 6.67
CA ARG A 618 12.83 -24.91 5.67
C ARG A 618 12.65 -23.90 4.53
N VAL A 619 13.50 -22.88 4.51
CA VAL A 619 13.50 -21.86 3.46
C VAL A 619 14.01 -22.49 2.16
N LEU A 620 13.28 -22.28 1.06
CA LEU A 620 13.78 -22.61 -0.28
C LEU A 620 14.53 -21.40 -0.80
N ASN A 621 15.81 -21.55 -1.12
CA ASN A 621 16.67 -20.45 -1.52
C ASN A 621 17.45 -20.84 -2.77
N THR A 622 17.04 -20.32 -3.93
CA THR A 622 17.68 -20.56 -5.24
C THR A 622 18.39 -19.28 -5.70
N PRO A 623 19.21 -19.32 -6.77
CA PRO A 623 19.77 -18.11 -7.38
C PRO A 623 18.70 -17.13 -7.90
N GLU A 624 17.48 -17.63 -8.17
CA GLU A 624 16.41 -16.87 -8.83
C GLU A 624 15.38 -16.34 -7.86
N PHE A 625 15.05 -17.10 -6.80
CA PHE A 625 14.04 -16.71 -5.83
C PHE A 625 14.28 -17.33 -4.44
N ARG A 626 13.57 -16.80 -3.44
CA ARG A 626 13.53 -17.31 -2.07
C ARG A 626 12.08 -17.48 -1.63
N VAL A 627 11.73 -18.61 -1.02
CA VAL A 627 10.41 -18.88 -0.46
C VAL A 627 10.52 -19.14 1.04
N TYR A 628 9.80 -18.35 1.82
CA TYR A 628 9.60 -18.53 3.25
C TYR A 628 8.16 -19.01 3.51
N PRO A 629 7.94 -20.34 3.64
CA PRO A 629 6.62 -20.87 3.95
C PRO A 629 6.38 -20.86 5.46
N ILE A 630 5.22 -20.41 5.93
CA ILE A 630 4.91 -20.37 7.37
C ILE A 630 3.41 -20.58 7.62
N LYS A 631 3.06 -21.34 8.66
CA LYS A 631 1.66 -21.49 9.08
C LYS A 631 1.14 -20.15 9.62
N GLN A 632 -0.08 -19.76 9.23
CA GLN A 632 -0.69 -18.52 9.72
C GLN A 632 -0.84 -18.50 11.25
N GLU A 633 -1.02 -19.66 11.89
CA GLU A 633 -0.98 -19.79 13.34
C GLU A 633 0.32 -19.24 13.95
N ASN A 634 1.48 -19.61 13.37
CA ASN A 634 2.78 -19.18 13.87
C ASN A 634 2.99 -17.68 13.66
N LEU A 635 2.59 -17.15 12.50
CA LEU A 635 2.63 -15.70 12.25
C LEU A 635 1.78 -14.91 13.26
N LEU A 636 0.62 -15.45 13.63
CA LEU A 636 -0.25 -14.83 14.63
C LEU A 636 0.41 -14.87 16.01
N GLU A 637 1.01 -16.00 16.38
CA GLU A 637 1.74 -16.19 17.63
C GLU A 637 2.91 -15.22 17.77
N GLU A 638 3.71 -15.02 16.71
CA GLU A 638 4.84 -14.08 16.71
C GLU A 638 4.43 -12.62 16.97
N GLY A 639 3.23 -12.22 16.55
CA GLY A 639 2.71 -10.87 16.76
C GLY A 639 1.78 -10.75 17.97
N TRP A 640 1.62 -11.80 18.79
CA TRP A 640 0.71 -11.81 19.93
C TRP A 640 1.41 -11.37 21.23
N GLU A 641 0.80 -10.41 21.94
CA GLU A 641 1.29 -9.93 23.23
C GLU A 641 0.34 -10.37 24.36
N TYR A 642 0.87 -11.14 25.31
CA TYR A 642 0.16 -11.59 26.51
C TYR A 642 0.33 -10.58 27.66
N PRO A 643 -0.67 -10.38 28.53
CA PRO A 643 -0.55 -9.50 29.70
C PRO A 643 0.54 -9.99 30.68
N GLU A 644 1.34 -9.07 31.22
CA GLU A 644 2.48 -9.37 32.12
C GLU A 644 2.06 -10.07 33.44
N ASP A 645 0.83 -9.86 33.89
CA ASP A 645 0.33 -10.38 35.19
C ASP A 645 -0.20 -11.82 35.14
N GLN A 646 -0.15 -12.49 33.99
CA GLN A 646 -0.62 -13.88 33.85
C GLN A 646 0.55 -14.84 33.60
N ASP A 647 0.72 -15.80 34.51
CA ASP A 647 1.64 -16.92 34.34
C ASP A 647 1.22 -17.72 33.09
N ARG A 648 2.10 -17.79 32.08
CA ARG A 648 1.84 -18.49 30.81
C ARG A 648 1.48 -19.96 31.01
N SER A 649 1.89 -20.55 32.14
CA SER A 649 1.57 -21.94 32.50
C SER A 649 0.11 -22.15 32.93
N LEU A 650 -0.64 -21.08 33.25
CA LEU A 650 -2.03 -21.13 33.70
C LEU A 650 -3.06 -20.91 32.56
N LEU A 651 -2.61 -20.61 31.34
CA LEU A 651 -3.47 -20.41 30.18
C LEU A 651 -3.99 -21.77 29.67
N LYS A 652 -5.31 -21.90 29.50
CA LYS A 652 -5.95 -23.16 29.08
C LYS A 652 -5.90 -23.40 27.56
N GLY A 653 -5.54 -22.37 26.78
CA GLY A 653 -5.36 -22.46 25.32
C GLY A 653 -4.57 -21.29 24.72
N LYS A 654 -4.03 -21.49 23.50
CA LYS A 654 -3.37 -20.43 22.71
C LYS A 654 -4.38 -19.32 22.38
N PHE A 655 -3.96 -18.05 22.47
CA PHE A 655 -4.76 -16.86 22.12
C PHE A 655 -6.01 -16.57 22.98
N GLU A 656 -6.19 -17.23 24.14
CA GLU A 656 -7.33 -16.97 25.04
C GLU A 656 -7.25 -15.59 25.73
N SER A 657 -6.03 -15.11 26.00
CA SER A 657 -5.78 -13.77 26.55
C SER A 657 -4.71 -13.04 25.75
N GLY A 658 -4.75 -11.71 25.77
CA GLY A 658 -3.81 -10.86 25.05
C GLY A 658 -4.39 -10.19 23.80
N ARG A 659 -3.51 -9.60 23.00
CA ARG A 659 -3.88 -8.92 21.75
C ARG A 659 -2.78 -9.06 20.71
N TYR A 660 -3.18 -9.06 19.45
CA TYR A 660 -2.22 -8.94 18.37
C TYR A 660 -1.69 -7.49 18.31
N VAL A 661 -0.37 -7.32 18.26
CA VAL A 661 0.30 -6.01 18.21
C VAL A 661 0.97 -5.71 16.87
N GLY A 662 0.89 -6.65 15.92
CA GLY A 662 1.53 -6.54 14.61
C GLY A 662 2.90 -7.19 14.62
N ASN A 663 3.33 -7.64 13.44
CA ASN A 663 4.65 -8.21 13.22
C ASN A 663 5.23 -7.63 11.91
N LYS A 664 6.55 -7.71 11.73
CA LYS A 664 7.26 -7.17 10.56
C LYS A 664 7.47 -8.25 9.51
N TRP A 665 6.41 -8.55 8.77
CA TRP A 665 6.42 -9.64 7.79
C TRP A 665 7.40 -9.36 6.65
N GLY A 666 7.58 -8.09 6.25
CA GLY A 666 8.50 -7.74 5.18
C GLY A 666 9.96 -7.89 5.59
N GLY A 667 10.31 -7.43 6.79
CA GLY A 667 11.64 -7.64 7.37
C GLY A 667 11.94 -9.13 7.58
N LYS A 668 11.05 -9.86 8.26
CA LYS A 668 11.28 -11.25 8.68
C LYS A 668 11.07 -12.28 7.57
N CYS A 669 9.96 -12.22 6.86
CA CYS A 669 9.59 -13.29 5.92
C CYS A 669 10.17 -13.08 4.53
N LEU A 670 10.28 -11.83 4.05
CA LEU A 670 10.85 -11.55 2.72
C LEU A 670 12.37 -11.40 2.77
N LYS A 671 12.90 -10.57 3.68
CA LYS A 671 14.32 -10.14 3.65
C LYS A 671 15.26 -10.91 4.59
N ALA A 672 14.76 -11.51 5.66
CA ALA A 672 15.66 -12.09 6.67
C ALA A 672 16.46 -13.28 6.12
N PRO A 673 17.79 -13.29 6.31
CA PRO A 673 18.65 -14.40 5.90
C PRO A 673 18.54 -15.57 6.90
N ASP A 674 18.89 -16.79 6.49
CA ASP A 674 18.69 -18.00 7.31
C ASP A 674 19.45 -17.95 8.66
N ILE A 675 20.59 -17.26 8.68
CA ILE A 675 21.38 -17.01 9.89
C ILE A 675 20.60 -16.23 10.96
N PHE A 676 19.63 -15.39 10.58
CA PHE A 676 18.76 -14.68 11.52
C PHE A 676 17.98 -15.66 12.39
N PHE A 677 17.39 -16.70 11.79
CA PHE A 677 16.63 -17.71 12.53
C PHE A 677 17.53 -18.57 13.42
N THR A 678 18.74 -18.89 12.94
CA THR A 678 19.76 -19.59 13.74
C THR A 678 20.16 -18.77 14.98
N ILE A 679 20.29 -17.43 14.83
CA ILE A 679 20.56 -16.51 15.94
C ILE A 679 19.39 -16.52 16.94
N LEU A 680 18.14 -16.46 16.47
CA LEU A 680 16.97 -16.51 17.34
C LEU A 680 16.88 -17.84 18.11
N GLU A 681 17.19 -18.96 17.46
CA GLU A 681 17.19 -20.29 18.07
C GLU A 681 18.24 -20.39 19.19
N LYS A 682 19.50 -20.12 18.86
CA LYS A 682 20.62 -20.23 19.80
C LYS A 682 20.63 -19.12 20.84
N GLY A 683 20.01 -17.99 20.51
CA GLY A 683 19.78 -16.85 21.39
C GLY A 683 18.54 -16.99 22.29
N LYS A 684 17.79 -18.09 22.21
CA LYS A 684 16.61 -18.30 23.07
C LYS A 684 16.99 -18.22 24.55
N GLY A 685 16.37 -17.30 25.28
CA GLY A 685 16.68 -17.01 26.69
C GLY A 685 17.92 -16.16 26.92
N LYS A 686 18.61 -15.72 25.85
CA LYS A 686 19.75 -14.80 25.88
C LYS A 686 19.48 -13.49 25.13
N LEU A 687 18.43 -13.44 24.31
CA LEU A 687 17.96 -12.24 23.64
C LEU A 687 16.80 -11.65 24.44
N VAL A 688 16.88 -10.35 24.72
CA VAL A 688 15.89 -9.59 25.50
C VAL A 688 15.55 -8.30 24.76
N ARG A 689 14.35 -7.74 24.99
CA ARG A 689 13.99 -6.46 24.39
C ARG A 689 14.79 -5.36 25.07
N LEU A 690 15.32 -4.41 24.30
CA LEU A 690 16.10 -3.30 24.88
C LEU A 690 15.30 -2.53 25.94
N GLY A 691 13.99 -2.34 25.73
CA GLY A 691 13.11 -1.65 26.66
C GLY A 691 12.92 -2.34 28.01
N ASP A 692 13.22 -3.64 28.11
CA ASP A 692 13.08 -4.42 29.35
C ASP A 692 14.32 -4.26 30.24
N ILE A 693 15.49 -3.97 29.64
CA ILE A 693 16.78 -3.85 30.33
C ILE A 693 17.35 -2.41 30.39
N ALA A 694 16.77 -1.49 29.61
CA ALA A 694 17.24 -0.11 29.52
C ALA A 694 16.08 0.85 29.25
N GLU A 695 16.13 2.03 29.86
CA GLU A 695 15.16 3.07 29.55
C GLU A 695 15.57 3.79 28.27
N VAL A 696 14.71 3.75 27.25
CA VAL A 696 14.93 4.43 25.97
C VAL A 696 13.99 5.63 25.85
N ARG A 697 14.54 6.84 25.70
CA ARG A 697 13.79 8.09 25.51
C ARG A 697 14.19 8.76 24.19
N ARG A 698 13.28 9.53 23.59
CA ARG A 698 13.63 10.41 22.47
C ARG A 698 14.38 11.63 23.00
N GLY A 699 15.41 12.09 22.28
CA GLY A 699 16.09 13.35 22.58
C GLY A 699 15.16 14.58 22.59
N PHE A 700 15.64 15.70 23.14
CA PHE A 700 14.82 16.92 23.31
C PHE A 700 14.66 17.73 22.03
N THR A 701 13.55 18.47 21.98
CA THR A 701 13.28 19.48 20.96
C THR A 701 13.55 20.88 21.51
N THR A 702 14.41 21.65 20.85
CA THR A 702 14.70 23.04 21.29
C THR A 702 13.64 24.04 20.86
N GLY A 703 13.06 23.89 19.66
CA GLY A 703 12.17 24.87 19.02
C GLY A 703 12.88 26.07 18.36
N ALA A 704 14.15 26.30 18.71
CA ALA A 704 14.98 27.38 18.17
C ALA A 704 16.46 26.95 18.15
N ASN A 705 16.81 26.03 17.26
CA ASN A 705 18.16 25.48 17.13
C ASN A 705 19.24 26.57 17.03
N GLU A 706 18.93 27.68 16.37
CA GLU A 706 19.81 28.82 16.15
C GLU A 706 20.18 29.60 17.41
N PHE A 707 19.37 29.49 18.46
CA PHE A 707 19.60 30.10 19.76
C PHE A 707 20.18 29.09 20.74
N PHE A 708 19.61 27.89 20.81
CA PHE A 708 19.98 26.93 21.83
C PHE A 708 21.29 26.22 21.54
N TYR A 709 21.60 25.94 20.27
CA TYR A 709 22.86 25.32 19.88
C TYR A 709 23.91 26.37 19.57
N VAL A 710 25.02 26.32 20.30
CA VAL A 710 26.12 27.27 20.22
C VAL A 710 27.45 26.53 20.12
N GLU A 711 28.43 27.14 19.50
CA GLU A 711 29.81 26.64 19.49
C GLU A 711 30.60 27.39 20.56
N ASP A 712 31.27 26.66 21.45
CA ASP A 712 32.25 27.27 22.36
C ASP A 712 33.53 27.53 21.55
N VAL A 713 33.85 28.81 21.38
CA VAL A 713 35.02 29.26 20.60
C VAL A 713 36.09 29.87 21.49
N THR A 714 35.98 29.73 22.83
CA THR A 714 36.87 30.35 23.83
C THR A 714 38.35 30.10 23.54
N GLU A 715 38.71 28.89 23.10
CA GLU A 715 40.10 28.52 22.80
C GLU A 715 40.51 28.78 21.33
N ARG A 716 39.55 29.13 20.47
CA ARG A 716 39.75 29.31 19.02
C ARG A 716 39.78 30.77 18.58
N ILE A 717 39.45 31.69 19.49
CA ILE A 717 39.39 33.13 19.26
C ILE A 717 40.76 33.80 19.44
N GLY A 718 41.18 34.59 18.46
CA GLY A 718 42.37 35.45 18.55
C GLY A 718 42.10 36.81 19.19
N ARG A 719 43.16 37.53 19.61
CA ARG A 719 43.05 38.89 20.19
C ARG A 719 42.33 39.90 19.27
N THR A 720 42.37 39.68 17.96
CA THR A 720 41.75 40.53 16.93
C THR A 720 40.22 40.41 16.86
N GLU A 721 39.63 39.37 17.45
CA GLU A 721 38.17 39.14 17.42
C GLU A 721 37.48 39.53 18.74
N LEU A 722 38.24 39.88 19.80
CA LEU A 722 37.70 40.37 21.08
C LEU A 722 36.66 41.49 20.92
N PRO A 723 36.87 42.52 20.05
CA PRO A 723 35.89 43.59 19.86
C PRO A 723 34.55 43.15 19.24
N ARG A 724 34.45 41.91 18.72
CA ARG A 724 33.21 41.37 18.14
C ARG A 724 32.25 40.85 19.21
N ILE A 725 32.70 40.72 20.46
CA ILE A 725 31.88 40.23 21.57
C ILE A 725 30.89 41.32 22.01
N GLN A 726 29.60 41.06 21.81
CA GLN A 726 28.54 42.06 21.98
C GLN A 726 28.34 42.51 23.43
N ASN A 727 28.66 41.64 24.40
CA ASN A 727 28.47 41.87 25.83
C ASN A 727 29.80 41.76 26.61
N GLN A 728 30.92 42.21 26.03
CA GLN A 728 32.26 42.15 26.62
C GLN A 728 32.39 42.90 27.97
N ARG A 729 31.61 43.97 28.16
CA ARG A 729 31.62 44.85 29.34
C ARG A 729 33.02 45.42 29.63
N HIS A 730 33.68 45.03 30.74
CA HIS A 730 34.96 45.59 31.19
C HIS A 730 36.18 44.69 30.92
N PHE A 731 35.97 43.47 30.42
CA PHE A 731 37.05 42.50 30.20
C PHE A 731 37.93 42.90 29.01
N ARG A 732 39.26 42.82 29.16
CA ARG A 732 40.23 43.22 28.13
C ARG A 732 41.07 42.06 27.59
N SER A 733 41.04 40.90 28.25
CA SER A 733 41.77 39.71 27.81
C SER A 733 40.97 38.42 27.98
N LEU A 734 41.32 37.37 27.22
CA LEU A 734 40.72 36.04 27.34
C LEU A 734 41.04 35.37 28.69
N GLU A 735 42.20 35.66 29.28
CA GLU A 735 42.58 35.16 30.60
C GLU A 735 41.68 35.71 31.71
N GLU A 736 41.30 36.99 31.63
CA GLU A 736 40.35 37.59 32.58
C GLU A 736 38.95 36.98 32.43
N ILE A 737 38.50 36.73 31.20
CA ILE A 737 37.22 36.09 30.89
C ILE A 737 37.17 34.67 31.46
N ALA A 738 38.25 33.89 31.26
CA ALA A 738 38.35 32.52 31.76
C ALA A 738 38.39 32.47 33.30
N LYS A 739 39.13 33.37 33.96
CA LYS A 739 39.18 33.48 35.43
C LYS A 739 37.82 33.87 36.03
N ALA A 740 36.97 34.57 35.27
CA ALA A 740 35.62 34.92 35.68
C ALA A 740 34.58 33.81 35.45
N GLY A 741 34.99 32.62 34.97
CA GLY A 741 34.07 31.51 34.69
C GLY A 741 33.19 31.70 33.44
N LEU A 742 33.59 32.61 32.54
CA LEU A 742 32.86 32.91 31.31
C LEU A 742 33.46 32.17 30.11
N ARG A 743 32.60 31.89 29.12
CA ARG A 743 32.95 31.32 27.82
C ARG A 743 32.49 32.23 26.69
N VAL A 744 33.26 32.24 25.60
CA VAL A 744 32.92 32.95 24.37
C VAL A 744 32.17 31.99 23.46
N ILE A 745 30.89 32.28 23.22
CA ILE A 745 30.02 31.45 22.39
C ILE A 745 29.71 32.10 21.04
N ARG A 746 29.50 31.23 20.04
CA ARG A 746 29.00 31.60 18.71
C ARG A 746 27.65 30.89 18.43
N PRO A 747 26.56 31.62 18.11
CA PRO A 747 25.29 30.99 17.75
C PRO A 747 25.38 30.19 16.45
N SER A 748 24.66 29.05 16.34
CA SER A 748 24.79 28.17 15.18
C SER A 748 24.36 28.77 13.83
N LYS A 749 23.66 29.92 13.83
CA LYS A 749 23.20 30.61 12.62
C LYS A 749 24.30 31.38 11.88
N PHE A 750 25.39 31.76 12.56
CA PHE A 750 26.45 32.58 11.99
C PHE A 750 27.72 31.74 11.79
N GLY A 751 28.01 31.39 10.54
CA GLY A 751 29.26 30.72 10.19
C GLY A 751 30.46 31.66 10.31
N LYS A 752 31.68 31.10 10.44
CA LYS A 752 32.93 31.89 10.52
C LYS A 752 33.11 32.85 9.32
N ASN A 753 32.51 32.51 8.18
CA ASN A 753 32.61 33.26 6.92
C ASN A 753 31.50 34.31 6.74
N THR A 754 30.57 34.44 7.68
CA THR A 754 29.54 35.49 7.63
C THR A 754 30.20 36.82 7.99
N LYS A 755 30.03 37.86 7.15
CA LYS A 755 30.62 39.19 7.40
C LYS A 755 30.24 39.77 8.78
N ASP A 756 29.09 39.36 9.32
CA ASP A 756 28.49 39.88 10.55
C ASP A 756 28.31 38.82 11.66
N TYR A 757 29.24 37.85 11.83
CA TYR A 757 29.09 36.89 12.93
C TYR A 757 29.25 37.57 14.30
N LEU A 758 28.36 37.20 15.21
CA LEU A 758 28.28 37.77 16.56
C LEU A 758 28.83 36.79 17.60
N LEU A 759 29.56 37.32 18.57
CA LEU A 759 30.07 36.58 19.72
C LEU A 759 29.44 37.09 21.02
N PHE A 760 29.24 36.21 21.98
CA PHE A 760 28.69 36.55 23.29
C PHE A 760 29.47 35.87 24.40
N LEU A 761 29.61 36.56 25.54
CA LEU A 761 30.02 35.96 26.81
C LEU A 761 28.81 35.32 27.47
N VAL A 762 28.98 34.10 27.98
CA VAL A 762 28.00 33.35 28.76
C VAL A 762 28.72 32.62 29.88
N GLU A 763 28.09 32.48 31.03
CA GLU A 763 28.61 31.70 32.15
C GLU A 763 28.73 30.21 31.77
N ALA A 764 29.87 29.60 32.09
CA ALA A 764 30.15 28.21 31.74
C ALA A 764 29.11 27.23 32.31
N GLU A 765 28.49 27.55 33.45
CA GLU A 765 27.45 26.74 34.09
C GLU A 765 26.20 26.51 33.21
N TYR A 766 25.89 27.46 32.32
CA TYR A 766 24.73 27.37 31.43
C TYR A 766 25.04 26.63 30.12
N LEU A 767 26.28 26.20 29.90
CA LEU A 767 26.69 25.48 28.70
C LEU A 767 26.85 24.00 29.03
N LYS A 768 26.06 23.16 28.37
CA LYS A 768 26.17 21.71 28.49
C LYS A 768 26.59 21.08 27.16
N PRO A 769 27.44 20.03 27.17
CA PRO A 769 27.73 19.28 25.95
C PRO A 769 26.44 18.69 25.37
N VAL A 770 26.33 18.73 24.04
CA VAL A 770 25.19 18.14 23.34
C VAL A 770 25.66 17.43 22.09
N ILE A 771 25.11 16.24 21.85
CA ILE A 771 25.22 15.59 20.56
C ILE A 771 24.01 15.94 19.70
N LYS A 772 24.26 16.55 18.53
CA LYS A 772 23.22 17.03 17.62
C LYS A 772 23.12 16.17 16.36
N SER A 773 24.23 15.55 15.95
CA SER A 773 24.31 14.77 14.72
C SER A 773 25.00 13.43 14.94
N PRO A 774 24.54 12.34 14.30
CA PRO A 774 25.27 11.07 14.26
C PRO A 774 26.71 11.20 13.76
N ARG A 775 27.02 12.21 12.93
CA ARG A 775 28.37 12.46 12.41
C ARG A 775 29.36 12.92 13.47
N GLU A 776 28.89 13.36 14.64
CA GLU A 776 29.74 13.69 15.79
C GLU A 776 30.23 12.42 16.53
N LEU A 777 29.61 11.25 16.26
CA LEU A 777 30.11 9.95 16.73
C LEU A 777 31.23 9.47 15.84
N LYS A 778 32.46 9.88 16.16
CA LYS A 778 33.65 9.37 15.47
C LYS A 778 34.05 7.99 15.99
N THR A 779 34.00 7.79 17.30
CA THR A 779 34.44 6.60 18.05
C THR A 779 33.27 6.04 18.87
N ILE A 780 33.41 4.81 19.39
CA ILE A 780 32.40 4.21 20.29
C ILE A 780 32.33 4.96 21.63
N VAL A 781 33.46 5.39 22.18
CA VAL A 781 33.49 6.29 23.35
C VAL A 781 33.61 7.72 22.86
N VAL A 782 32.56 8.52 23.08
CA VAL A 782 32.49 9.91 22.63
C VAL A 782 33.29 10.79 23.59
N ARG A 783 34.22 11.57 23.06
CA ARG A 783 34.97 12.55 23.85
C ARG A 783 34.24 13.88 23.82
N GLU A 784 34.34 14.64 24.91
CA GLU A 784 33.67 15.95 25.00
C GLU A 784 34.17 16.94 23.93
N ASP A 785 35.42 16.77 23.50
CA ASP A 785 36.09 17.53 22.43
C ASP A 785 35.58 17.19 21.01
N ASP A 786 34.97 16.01 20.83
CA ASP A 786 34.37 15.63 19.55
C ASP A 786 33.02 16.33 19.31
N LEU A 787 32.37 16.79 20.38
CA LEU A 787 31.08 17.46 20.33
C LEU A 787 31.27 18.90 19.88
N LYS A 788 30.78 19.21 18.68
CA LYS A 788 30.94 20.54 18.08
C LYS A 788 30.10 21.58 18.80
N TYR A 789 28.91 21.19 19.24
CA TYR A 789 27.93 22.09 19.83
C TYR A 789 27.84 21.91 21.35
N ARG A 790 27.55 23.03 22.02
CA ARG A 790 27.01 23.10 23.37
C ARG A 790 25.56 23.57 23.30
N VAL A 791 24.76 23.20 24.28
CA VAL A 791 23.38 23.66 24.44
C VAL A 791 23.27 24.59 25.65
N ILE A 792 22.48 25.64 25.48
CA ILE A 792 22.17 26.58 26.57
C ILE A 792 21.09 25.99 27.48
N MET A 793 21.44 25.79 28.75
CA MET A 793 20.58 25.26 29.81
C MET A 793 20.51 26.29 30.96
N CYS A 794 19.56 27.23 30.88
CA CYS A 794 19.34 28.24 31.92
C CYS A 794 17.90 28.15 32.47
N HIS A 795 17.78 27.75 33.74
CA HIS A 795 16.51 27.55 34.44
C HIS A 795 16.12 28.72 35.35
N ARG A 796 16.94 29.78 35.36
CA ARG A 796 16.80 30.91 36.28
C ARG A 796 15.78 31.92 35.79
N SER A 797 15.15 32.61 36.74
CA SER A 797 14.20 33.67 36.41
C SER A 797 14.90 34.90 35.85
N ARG A 798 14.19 35.70 35.05
CA ARG A 798 14.73 36.97 34.53
C ARG A 798 15.11 37.93 35.66
N GLU A 799 14.41 37.88 36.78
CA GLU A 799 14.69 38.71 37.96
C GLU A 799 16.01 38.32 38.64
N GLU A 800 16.26 37.03 38.83
CA GLU A 800 17.52 36.50 39.35
C GLU A 800 18.71 36.88 38.47
N LEU A 801 18.59 36.62 37.16
CA LEU A 801 19.65 36.95 36.19
C LEU A 801 19.95 38.46 36.16
N ARG A 802 18.94 39.32 36.39
CA ARG A 802 19.13 40.77 36.47
C ARG A 802 19.83 41.18 37.76
N LYS A 803 19.46 40.60 38.91
CA LYS A 803 20.08 40.89 40.22
C LYS A 803 21.57 40.56 40.21
N GLU A 804 21.95 39.45 39.60
CA GLU A 804 23.35 39.00 39.52
C GLU A 804 24.13 39.58 38.34
N LYS A 805 23.47 40.40 37.50
CA LYS A 805 24.06 40.95 36.28
C LYS A 805 24.63 39.85 35.38
N ALA A 806 23.92 38.73 35.25
CA ALA A 806 24.36 37.61 34.43
C ALA A 806 24.56 38.02 32.94
N PHE A 807 25.56 37.46 32.29
CA PHE A 807 25.90 37.68 30.88
C PHE A 807 24.93 36.97 29.93
N ILE A 808 24.43 35.78 30.31
CA ILE A 808 23.40 35.07 29.54
C ILE A 808 22.13 35.90 29.31
N LEU A 809 21.81 36.85 30.19
CA LEU A 809 20.64 37.71 30.03
C LEU A 809 20.73 38.58 28.76
N ASP A 810 21.93 39.07 28.42
CA ASP A 810 22.15 39.85 27.20
C ASP A 810 21.97 38.97 25.95
N TYR A 811 22.36 37.70 26.05
CA TYR A 811 22.13 36.71 24.99
C TYR A 811 20.64 36.37 24.81
N ILE A 812 19.90 36.18 25.90
CA ILE A 812 18.43 35.96 25.87
C ILE A 812 17.72 37.14 25.20
N ARG A 813 18.09 38.38 25.57
CA ARG A 813 17.54 39.60 24.94
C ARG A 813 17.83 39.66 23.45
N TRP A 814 19.01 39.22 23.02
CA TRP A 814 19.31 39.09 21.60
C TRP A 814 18.39 38.08 20.91
N GLY A 815 18.16 36.91 21.50
CA GLY A 815 17.21 35.92 20.99
C GLY A 815 15.76 36.43 20.89
N GLU A 816 15.35 37.29 21.82
CA GLU A 816 14.04 37.97 21.76
C GLU A 816 13.94 38.95 20.59
N LYS A 817 15.00 39.72 20.31
CA LYS A 817 15.06 40.60 19.12
C LYS A 817 14.97 39.80 17.82
N GLN A 818 15.45 38.56 17.79
CA GLN A 818 15.31 37.64 16.65
C GLN A 818 13.94 36.95 16.58
N ALA A 819 13.00 37.30 17.48
CA ALA A 819 11.66 36.74 17.58
C ALA A 819 11.60 35.22 17.88
N TYR A 820 12.66 34.60 18.42
CA TYR A 820 12.65 33.16 18.74
C TYR A 820 11.59 32.78 19.79
N HIS A 821 11.35 33.67 20.76
CA HIS A 821 10.30 33.54 21.77
C HIS A 821 8.87 33.41 21.19
N LYS A 822 8.64 33.88 19.96
CA LYS A 822 7.32 33.81 19.28
C LYS A 822 7.11 32.48 18.55
N ARG A 823 8.13 31.62 18.41
CA ARG A 823 8.01 30.33 17.73
C ARG A 823 7.11 29.40 18.55
N PRO A 824 6.25 28.55 17.92
CA PRO A 824 5.23 27.76 18.63
C PRO A 824 5.76 26.97 19.84
N THR A 825 6.86 26.24 19.66
CA THR A 825 7.48 25.44 20.73
C THR A 825 8.09 26.27 21.87
N CYS A 826 8.57 27.48 21.57
CA CYS A 826 9.18 28.38 22.57
C CYS A 826 8.10 29.19 23.30
N ALA A 827 7.07 29.64 22.59
CA ALA A 827 5.96 30.43 23.15
C ALA A 827 5.11 29.64 24.15
N GLY A 828 5.02 28.31 23.99
CA GLY A 828 4.31 27.44 24.93
C GLY A 828 5.00 27.21 26.27
N ARG A 829 6.22 27.73 26.48
CA ARG A 829 6.98 27.53 27.73
C ARG A 829 6.80 28.72 28.68
N PRO A 830 6.75 28.50 30.01
CA PRO A 830 6.71 29.59 31.00
C PRO A 830 7.88 30.57 30.87
N ARG A 831 9.07 30.05 30.58
CA ARG A 831 10.26 30.79 30.18
C ARG A 831 10.72 30.22 28.85
N TRP A 832 10.65 31.02 27.78
CA TRP A 832 10.88 30.50 26.42
C TRP A 832 12.29 29.92 26.21
N TRP A 833 13.28 30.42 26.95
CA TRP A 833 14.69 29.98 26.95
C TRP A 833 14.99 28.78 27.90
N ASP A 834 13.99 28.28 28.63
CA ASP A 834 14.17 27.21 29.60
C ASP A 834 13.80 25.85 28.97
N LEU A 835 14.77 24.94 28.87
CA LEU A 835 14.58 23.59 28.33
C LEU A 835 14.18 22.54 29.40
N GLY A 836 14.02 22.97 30.66
CA GLY A 836 13.76 22.09 31.80
C GLY A 836 15.00 21.31 32.26
N ILE A 837 14.98 20.84 33.50
CA ILE A 837 16.06 20.01 34.05
C ILE A 837 15.89 18.61 33.47
N ARG A 838 16.99 18.02 32.96
CA ARG A 838 16.98 16.71 32.31
C ARG A 838 18.11 15.86 32.87
N GLU A 839 17.81 14.58 33.08
CA GLU A 839 18.82 13.56 33.31
C GLU A 839 19.65 13.38 32.02
N CYS A 840 20.93 13.04 32.19
CA CYS A 840 21.83 12.83 31.06
C CYS A 840 21.99 11.32 30.82
N PRO A 841 21.78 10.83 29.60
CA PRO A 841 21.94 9.42 29.28
C PRO A 841 23.41 8.98 29.29
N ASN A 842 23.61 7.67 29.40
CA ASN A 842 24.92 7.05 29.34
C ASN A 842 25.28 6.57 27.93
N ILE A 843 24.27 6.19 27.14
CA ILE A 843 24.42 5.71 25.77
C ILE A 843 23.55 6.56 24.84
N VAL A 844 24.06 6.82 23.64
CA VAL A 844 23.27 7.40 22.54
C VAL A 844 22.98 6.34 21.50
N TRP A 845 21.70 6.24 21.14
CA TRP A 845 21.27 5.43 20.02
C TRP A 845 21.01 6.29 18.78
N VAL A 846 21.62 5.91 17.66
CA VAL A 846 21.45 6.56 16.36
C VAL A 846 20.18 6.06 15.68
N LYS A 847 19.23 6.98 15.50
CA LYS A 847 17.95 6.76 14.82
C LYS A 847 18.11 6.32 13.36
N SER A 848 18.95 7.03 12.62
CA SER A 848 19.07 6.95 11.16
C SER A 848 20.46 6.43 10.77
N THR A 849 20.53 5.27 10.14
CA THR A 849 21.77 4.57 9.79
C THR A 849 21.89 4.40 8.29
N ASP A 850 23.00 4.87 7.72
CA ASP A 850 23.36 4.67 6.32
C ASP A 850 24.19 3.37 6.20
N ASP A 851 25.39 3.39 5.62
CA ASP A 851 26.30 2.25 5.60
C ASP A 851 27.12 2.07 6.90
N THR A 852 27.05 3.04 7.80
CA THR A 852 27.87 3.09 9.01
C THR A 852 27.02 2.91 10.26
N HIS A 853 27.17 1.77 10.92
CA HIS A 853 26.51 1.47 12.20
C HIS A 853 27.26 2.11 13.38
N ARG A 854 26.59 3.01 14.11
CA ARG A 854 27.20 3.76 15.23
C ARG A 854 26.27 3.77 16.43
N GLN A 855 26.75 3.30 17.57
CA GLN A 855 26.15 3.53 18.89
C GLN A 855 27.26 3.95 19.85
N GLY A 856 27.01 4.97 20.68
CA GLY A 856 28.08 5.63 21.43
C GLY A 856 27.88 5.65 22.94
N LEU A 857 28.95 5.46 23.71
CA LEU A 857 29.02 5.84 25.13
C LEU A 857 29.24 7.35 25.22
N LEU A 858 28.35 8.03 25.94
CA LEU A 858 28.42 9.47 26.12
C LEU A 858 29.25 9.85 27.35
N PRO A 859 30.00 10.96 27.31
CA PRO A 859 30.61 11.50 28.49
C PRO A 859 29.52 12.00 29.45
N PRO A 860 29.76 11.97 30.77
CA PRO A 860 28.81 12.48 31.76
C PRO A 860 28.35 13.90 31.44
N ASN A 861 27.10 14.23 31.78
CA ASN A 861 26.48 15.54 31.54
C ASN A 861 26.21 15.90 30.07
N THR A 862 26.25 14.92 29.14
CA THR A 862 25.94 15.15 27.72
C THR A 862 24.46 14.99 27.43
N LEU A 863 23.88 15.98 26.73
CA LEU A 863 22.49 15.97 26.28
C LEU A 863 22.38 15.48 24.82
N VAL A 864 21.18 15.05 24.42
CA VAL A 864 20.94 14.41 23.12
C VAL A 864 19.80 15.10 22.35
N ASP A 865 20.08 15.55 21.12
CA ASP A 865 19.07 16.15 20.23
C ASP A 865 17.97 15.16 19.82
N GLN A 866 16.78 15.68 19.51
CA GLN A 866 15.62 14.93 19.02
C GLN A 866 15.86 13.96 17.84
N ARG A 867 16.93 14.13 17.06
CA ARG A 867 17.29 13.21 15.96
C ARG A 867 17.97 11.92 16.44
N LEU A 868 18.21 11.79 17.73
CA LEU A 868 18.88 10.67 18.40
C LEU A 868 18.04 10.19 19.60
N TYR A 869 18.35 9.01 20.13
CA TYR A 869 17.69 8.46 21.32
C TYR A 869 18.65 8.37 22.51
N GLU A 870 18.10 8.67 23.68
CA GLU A 870 18.73 8.59 24.98
C GLU A 870 18.53 7.16 25.52
N VAL A 871 19.61 6.49 25.95
CA VAL A 871 19.55 5.16 26.55
C VAL A 871 20.20 5.20 27.94
N TYR A 872 19.44 4.79 28.95
CA TYR A 872 19.85 4.71 30.36
C TYR A 872 19.94 3.24 30.76
N SER A 873 21.11 2.80 31.19
CA SER A 873 21.34 1.41 31.60
C SER A 873 22.38 1.34 32.71
N GLN A 874 22.27 0.33 33.57
CA GLN A 874 23.27 0.04 34.61
C GLN A 874 24.47 -0.75 34.05
N SER A 875 24.28 -1.50 32.96
CA SER A 875 25.28 -2.42 32.39
C SER A 875 25.96 -1.83 31.15
N LEU A 876 26.63 -0.67 31.32
CA LEU A 876 27.11 0.17 30.21
C LEU A 876 28.04 -0.55 29.22
N GLN A 877 29.08 -1.20 29.73
CA GLN A 877 30.13 -1.83 28.90
C GLN A 877 29.58 -3.02 28.11
N LYS A 878 28.79 -3.86 28.75
CA LYS A 878 28.20 -5.05 28.13
C LYS A 878 27.15 -4.66 27.08
N LEU A 879 26.31 -3.67 27.40
CA LEU A 879 25.28 -3.20 26.48
C LEU A 879 25.88 -2.49 25.25
N ILE A 880 26.94 -1.68 25.41
CA ILE A 880 27.56 -1.02 24.25
C ILE A 880 28.20 -2.02 23.27
N ILE A 881 28.75 -3.13 23.78
CA ILE A 881 29.28 -4.23 22.97
C ILE A 881 28.15 -4.91 22.20
N ALA A 882 27.07 -5.29 22.89
CA ALA A 882 25.89 -5.87 22.23
C ALA A 882 25.36 -4.96 21.11
N LEU A 883 25.22 -3.65 21.39
CA LEU A 883 24.70 -2.63 20.46
C LEU A 883 25.63 -2.27 19.30
N ASN A 884 26.92 -2.63 19.34
CA ASN A 884 27.85 -2.39 18.23
C ASN A 884 28.22 -3.65 17.47
N SER A 885 27.68 -4.81 17.84
CA SER A 885 27.97 -6.09 17.16
C SER A 885 27.37 -6.20 15.77
N SER A 886 27.96 -7.07 14.95
CA SER A 886 27.45 -7.45 13.64
C SER A 886 26.10 -8.17 13.75
N VAL A 887 25.87 -8.97 14.80
CA VAL A 887 24.56 -9.57 15.11
C VAL A 887 23.51 -8.48 15.30
N PHE A 888 23.79 -7.49 16.13
CA PHE A 888 22.83 -6.42 16.36
C PHE A 888 22.65 -5.52 15.13
N SER A 889 23.70 -5.32 14.32
CA SER A 889 23.59 -4.63 13.03
C SER A 889 22.61 -5.38 12.11
N LEU A 890 22.68 -6.72 12.06
CA LEU A 890 21.74 -7.58 11.34
C LEU A 890 20.30 -7.38 11.85
N LEU A 891 20.09 -7.51 13.15
CA LEU A 891 18.78 -7.34 13.78
C LEU A 891 18.20 -5.94 13.51
N LYS A 892 19.04 -4.91 13.60
CA LYS A 892 18.65 -3.53 13.32
C LYS A 892 18.25 -3.32 11.86
N GLU A 893 18.96 -3.89 10.90
CA GLU A 893 18.60 -3.81 9.47
C GLU A 893 17.24 -4.45 9.17
N LEU A 894 16.93 -5.58 9.82
CA LEU A 894 15.66 -6.29 9.62
C LEU A 894 14.48 -5.59 10.30
N GLU A 895 14.73 -4.95 11.45
CA GLU A 895 13.72 -4.21 12.21
C GLU A 895 13.61 -2.73 11.78
N GLY A 896 14.58 -2.18 11.07
CA GLY A 896 14.57 -0.78 10.65
C GLY A 896 13.70 -0.53 9.41
N ARG A 897 13.26 0.73 9.23
CA ARG A 897 12.46 1.15 8.08
C ARG A 897 13.34 1.90 7.10
N ALA A 898 13.48 1.39 5.88
CA ALA A 898 14.20 2.10 4.83
C ALA A 898 13.42 3.36 4.40
N ASN A 899 14.07 4.52 4.40
CA ASN A 899 13.50 5.76 3.89
C ASN A 899 13.52 5.77 2.35
N LEU A 900 12.43 6.26 1.75
CA LEU A 900 12.09 6.06 0.34
C LEU A 900 13.04 6.72 -0.69
N GLY A 901 13.86 7.71 -0.28
CA GLY A 901 14.65 8.53 -1.22
C GLY A 901 16.18 8.40 -1.17
N GLU A 902 16.78 7.90 -0.08
CA GLU A 902 18.26 7.83 0.06
C GLU A 902 18.76 6.47 0.55
N GLY A 903 17.86 5.52 0.85
CA GLY A 903 18.23 4.21 1.38
C GLY A 903 18.61 4.21 2.86
N VAL A 904 18.59 5.35 3.55
CA VAL A 904 18.86 5.44 4.99
C VAL A 904 17.83 4.65 5.81
N LEU A 905 18.31 3.86 6.77
CA LEU A 905 17.50 3.05 7.69
C LEU A 905 17.09 3.87 8.90
N ASP A 906 15.79 4.08 9.10
CA ASP A 906 15.21 4.79 10.24
C ASP A 906 14.54 3.83 11.23
N THR A 907 14.85 3.97 12.53
CA THR A 907 14.19 3.24 13.61
C THR A 907 13.40 4.21 14.50
N ALA A 908 12.10 4.04 14.69
CA ALA A 908 11.34 4.83 15.66
C ALA A 908 11.70 4.46 17.10
N VAL A 909 11.43 5.35 18.06
CA VAL A 909 11.77 5.12 19.48
C VAL A 909 11.07 3.89 20.06
N TYR A 910 9.83 3.61 19.67
CA TYR A 910 9.11 2.42 20.13
C TYR A 910 9.64 1.14 19.46
N GLU A 911 10.19 1.23 18.24
CA GLU A 911 10.86 0.11 17.58
C GLU A 911 12.20 -0.16 18.28
N ALA A 912 12.99 0.88 18.59
CA ALA A 912 14.24 0.75 19.33
C ALA A 912 14.04 0.05 20.69
N LYS A 913 12.91 0.30 21.37
CA LYS A 913 12.55 -0.42 22.61
C LYS A 913 12.26 -1.91 22.41
N ARG A 914 11.74 -2.29 21.24
CA ARG A 914 11.30 -3.66 20.93
C ARG A 914 12.38 -4.51 20.28
N VAL A 915 13.42 -3.89 19.70
CA VAL A 915 14.55 -4.60 19.11
C VAL A 915 15.18 -5.52 20.17
N GLU A 916 15.38 -6.77 19.78
CA GLU A 916 16.06 -7.75 20.59
C GLU A 916 17.57 -7.47 20.59
N VAL A 917 18.17 -7.53 21.77
CA VAL A 917 19.59 -7.37 21.98
C VAL A 917 20.10 -8.54 22.82
N LEU A 918 21.37 -8.88 22.67
CA LEU A 918 22.01 -9.84 23.58
C LEU A 918 21.95 -9.29 25.00
N ASP A 919 21.41 -10.09 25.91
CA ASP A 919 21.33 -9.77 27.32
C ASP A 919 22.73 -9.48 27.86
N PRO A 920 22.98 -8.31 28.47
CA PRO A 920 24.23 -8.02 29.16
C PRO A 920 24.67 -9.12 30.14
N GLU A 921 23.74 -9.87 30.75
CA GLU A 921 24.08 -10.97 31.66
C GLU A 921 24.67 -12.19 30.95
N ALA A 922 24.38 -12.38 29.66
CA ALA A 922 24.94 -13.47 28.85
C ALA A 922 26.41 -13.21 28.43
N ILE A 923 26.92 -11.99 28.61
CA ILE A 923 28.28 -11.60 28.25
C ILE A 923 29.23 -11.77 29.45
N ASN A 924 30.25 -12.61 29.26
CA ASN A 924 31.31 -12.88 30.24
C ASN A 924 32.60 -12.11 29.91
N GLY A 925 33.49 -11.92 30.90
CA GLY A 925 34.87 -11.45 30.68
C GLY A 925 35.07 -9.93 30.71
N ASP A 926 34.82 -9.28 31.84
CA ASP A 926 34.87 -7.80 31.97
C ASP A 926 36.21 -7.16 31.53
N GLN A 927 37.34 -7.83 31.77
CA GLN A 927 38.66 -7.31 31.37
C GLN A 927 38.88 -7.33 29.85
N GLU A 928 38.34 -8.33 29.16
CA GLU A 928 38.42 -8.46 27.71
C GLU A 928 37.54 -7.38 27.03
N LEU A 929 36.35 -7.12 27.61
CA LEU A 929 35.46 -6.05 27.14
C LEU A 929 36.14 -4.68 27.19
N LEU A 930 36.84 -4.38 28.29
CA LEU A 930 37.54 -3.11 28.45
C LEU A 930 38.60 -2.89 27.37
N ASN A 931 39.40 -3.93 27.07
CA ASN A 931 40.43 -3.87 26.05
C ASN A 931 39.83 -3.62 24.64
N VAL A 932 38.73 -4.29 24.30
CA VAL A 932 38.05 -4.13 23.02
C VAL A 932 37.46 -2.72 22.88
N ILE A 933 36.79 -2.23 23.93
CA ILE A 933 36.24 -0.86 23.96
C ILE A 933 37.36 0.18 23.81
N GLU A 934 38.50 -0.02 24.48
CA GLU A 934 39.65 0.87 24.37
C GLU A 934 40.19 0.92 22.94
N GLN A 935 40.41 -0.24 22.30
CA GLN A 935 40.87 -0.32 20.90
C GLN A 935 39.92 0.39 19.93
N LEU A 936 38.61 0.12 20.03
CA LEU A 936 37.58 0.77 19.20
C LEU A 936 37.43 2.27 19.48
N SER A 937 37.99 2.76 20.58
CA SER A 937 38.01 4.19 20.93
C SER A 937 39.24 4.93 20.36
N THR A 938 40.17 4.22 19.72
CA THR A 938 41.38 4.82 19.12
C THR A 938 41.22 5.19 17.64
N ARG A 939 40.23 4.61 16.94
CA ARG A 939 39.99 4.85 15.51
C ARG A 939 38.55 5.25 15.22
N SER A 940 38.33 5.90 14.07
CA SER A 940 36.98 6.21 13.62
C SER A 940 36.20 4.97 13.19
N ILE A 941 34.89 4.97 13.45
CA ILE A 941 33.95 3.96 12.94
C ILE A 941 33.84 4.10 11.42
N LEU A 942 34.09 3.01 10.70
CA LEU A 942 34.07 2.96 9.24
C LEU A 942 32.75 2.35 8.73
N SER A 943 32.54 2.40 7.41
CA SER A 943 31.40 1.71 6.79
C SER A 943 31.44 0.22 7.12
N ILE A 944 30.26 -0.42 7.19
CA ILE A 944 30.15 -1.84 7.54
C ILE A 944 30.98 -2.73 6.60
N PHE A 945 31.08 -2.37 5.32
CA PHE A 945 31.93 -3.04 4.34
C PHE A 945 33.41 -3.00 4.74
N SER A 946 33.91 -1.82 5.13
CA SER A 946 35.30 -1.65 5.57
C SER A 946 35.58 -2.35 6.90
N GLU A 947 34.62 -2.30 7.83
CA GLU A 947 34.72 -3.00 9.13
C GLU A 947 34.83 -4.51 8.96
N LEU A 948 34.12 -5.07 7.97
CA LEU A 948 34.07 -6.50 7.65
C LEU A 948 35.14 -6.95 6.61
N GLY A 949 35.91 -6.00 6.06
CA GLY A 949 36.93 -6.28 5.04
C GLY A 949 36.37 -6.72 3.68
N LEU A 950 35.19 -6.22 3.30
CA LEU A 950 34.49 -6.55 2.06
C LEU A 950 34.46 -5.36 1.10
N ASP A 951 34.59 -5.62 -0.20
CA ASP A 951 34.44 -4.63 -1.27
C ASP A 951 33.00 -4.61 -1.79
N GLN A 952 32.32 -3.49 -1.60
CA GLN A 952 30.94 -3.30 -2.06
C GLN A 952 30.79 -3.34 -3.59
N THR A 953 31.85 -3.10 -4.36
CA THR A 953 31.79 -3.08 -5.84
C THR A 953 31.75 -4.47 -6.47
N ARG A 954 32.10 -5.51 -5.70
CA ARG A 954 32.09 -6.91 -6.12
C ARG A 954 30.90 -7.65 -5.49
N PRO A 955 30.50 -8.82 -6.01
CA PRO A 955 29.54 -9.68 -5.33
C PRO A 955 30.04 -10.04 -3.92
N ILE A 956 29.18 -9.86 -2.91
CA ILE A 956 29.57 -10.03 -1.50
C ILE A 956 29.91 -11.49 -1.19
N ARG A 957 29.14 -12.43 -1.74
CA ARG A 957 29.29 -13.88 -1.52
C ARG A 957 30.52 -14.50 -2.21
N GLU A 958 31.15 -13.78 -3.12
CA GLU A 958 32.39 -14.22 -3.79
C GLU A 958 33.65 -13.81 -3.02
N GLN A 959 33.49 -13.16 -1.87
CA GLN A 959 34.57 -12.63 -1.04
C GLN A 959 34.57 -13.33 0.32
N GLU A 960 35.76 -13.60 0.85
CA GLU A 960 35.90 -14.08 2.23
C GLU A 960 35.90 -12.89 3.20
N PRO A 961 35.02 -12.85 4.22
CA PRO A 961 35.00 -11.78 5.20
C PRO A 961 36.31 -11.75 6.00
N SER A 962 36.92 -10.57 6.08
CA SER A 962 38.15 -10.34 6.83
C SER A 962 37.97 -9.12 7.75
N PRO A 963 37.14 -9.25 8.82
CA PRO A 963 36.87 -8.13 9.72
C PRO A 963 38.15 -7.58 10.35
N LEU A 964 38.15 -6.28 10.64
CA LEU A 964 39.25 -5.63 11.34
C LEU A 964 39.52 -6.32 12.69
N PRO A 965 40.78 -6.37 13.20
CA PRO A 965 41.11 -7.14 14.39
C PRO A 965 40.25 -6.80 15.62
N ASP A 966 39.97 -5.51 15.82
CA ASP A 966 39.15 -5.00 16.94
C ASP A 966 37.65 -5.28 16.74
N ARG A 967 37.16 -5.16 15.50
CA ARG A 967 35.80 -5.58 15.11
C ARG A 967 35.59 -7.06 15.36
N LYS A 968 36.54 -7.89 14.92
CA LYS A 968 36.51 -9.33 15.08
C LYS A 968 36.47 -9.73 16.56
N ALA A 969 37.31 -9.11 17.40
CA ALA A 969 37.32 -9.34 18.84
C ALA A 969 35.98 -8.99 19.50
N LEU A 970 35.35 -7.87 19.09
CA LEU A 970 34.01 -7.51 19.56
C LEU A 970 32.96 -8.56 19.17
N ASP A 971 32.95 -8.97 17.91
CA ASP A 971 31.96 -9.90 17.40
C ASP A 971 32.16 -11.31 17.95
N GLU A 972 33.39 -11.75 18.20
CA GLU A 972 33.70 -13.04 18.84
C GLU A 972 33.05 -13.17 20.22
N ILE A 973 33.07 -12.11 21.04
CA ILE A 973 32.40 -12.10 22.35
C ILE A 973 30.89 -12.38 22.21
N VAL A 974 30.24 -11.75 21.24
CA VAL A 974 28.80 -11.91 20.99
C VAL A 974 28.49 -13.27 20.36
N PHE A 975 29.32 -13.73 19.43
CA PHE A 975 29.18 -15.01 18.77
C PHE A 975 29.39 -16.19 19.73
N ASP A 976 30.34 -16.07 20.66
CA ASP A 976 30.59 -17.06 21.71
C ASP A 976 29.42 -17.12 22.69
N ALA A 977 28.87 -15.96 23.09
CA ALA A 977 27.67 -15.91 23.92
C ALA A 977 26.47 -16.61 23.25
N LEU A 978 26.38 -16.55 21.91
CA LEU A 978 25.35 -17.22 21.11
C LEU A 978 25.72 -18.63 20.64
N ASN A 979 26.90 -19.16 20.97
CA ASN A 979 27.40 -20.47 20.51
C ASN A 979 27.36 -20.63 18.96
N LEU A 980 27.78 -19.59 18.22
CA LEU A 980 27.85 -19.65 16.76
C LEU A 980 29.10 -20.39 16.27
N THR A 981 28.91 -21.29 15.30
CA THR A 981 29.98 -22.01 14.60
C THR A 981 30.77 -21.07 13.68
N GLN A 982 31.97 -21.45 13.23
CA GLN A 982 32.77 -20.59 12.35
C GLN A 982 32.06 -20.27 11.02
N GLU A 983 31.34 -21.23 10.43
CA GLU A 983 30.55 -20.99 9.22
C GLU A 983 29.39 -20.02 9.49
N GLU A 984 28.67 -20.19 10.60
CA GLU A 984 27.60 -19.26 10.99
C GLU A 984 28.11 -17.83 11.22
N ARG A 985 29.32 -17.66 11.77
CA ARG A 985 29.95 -16.34 11.95
C ARG A 985 30.19 -15.65 10.62
N LYS A 986 30.71 -16.37 9.62
CA LYS A 986 30.88 -15.83 8.26
C LYS A 986 29.54 -15.48 7.64
N GLU A 987 28.54 -16.32 7.84
CA GLU A 987 27.17 -16.07 7.39
C GLU A 987 26.57 -14.79 7.97
N VAL A 988 26.85 -14.46 9.24
CA VAL A 988 26.44 -13.16 9.81
C VAL A 988 27.08 -12.01 9.04
N TYR A 989 28.39 -12.06 8.78
CA TYR A 989 29.10 -10.98 8.09
C TYR A 989 28.61 -10.77 6.66
N TRP A 990 28.46 -11.85 5.88
CA TRP A 990 27.91 -11.76 4.52
C TRP A 990 26.49 -11.18 4.55
N SER A 991 25.64 -11.70 5.43
CA SER A 991 24.25 -11.30 5.54
C SER A 991 24.07 -9.82 5.87
N VAL A 992 24.84 -9.29 6.83
CA VAL A 992 24.81 -7.86 7.17
C VAL A 992 25.23 -7.01 5.97
N ALA A 993 26.34 -7.37 5.32
CA ALA A 993 26.85 -6.63 4.18
C ALA A 993 25.87 -6.65 2.99
N GLU A 994 25.24 -7.80 2.71
CA GLU A 994 24.23 -7.93 1.66
C GLU A 994 22.99 -7.10 1.94
N LEU A 995 22.43 -7.13 3.16
CA LEU A 995 21.25 -6.35 3.50
C LEU A 995 21.51 -4.85 3.34
N VAL A 996 22.67 -4.37 3.81
CA VAL A 996 23.06 -2.97 3.67
C VAL A 996 23.28 -2.62 2.19
N LYS A 997 23.99 -3.47 1.42
CA LYS A 997 24.23 -3.25 -0.01
C LYS A 997 22.91 -3.19 -0.79
N ASN A 998 22.04 -4.17 -0.61
CA ASN A 998 20.73 -4.26 -1.27
C ASN A 998 19.87 -3.04 -0.94
N ARG A 999 19.86 -2.57 0.32
CA ARG A 999 19.15 -1.36 0.73
C ARG A 999 19.67 -0.11 0.02
N LEU A 1000 20.98 0.04 -0.10
CA LEU A 1000 21.62 1.20 -0.74
C LEU A 1000 21.46 1.19 -2.27
N GLU A 1001 21.64 0.04 -2.91
CA GLU A 1001 21.49 -0.11 -4.37
C GLU A 1001 20.03 0.11 -4.80
N LYS A 1002 19.06 -0.43 -4.05
CA LYS A 1002 17.63 -0.21 -4.31
C LYS A 1002 17.21 1.27 -4.18
N ALA A 1003 17.97 2.07 -3.45
CA ALA A 1003 17.76 3.51 -3.38
C ALA A 1003 18.39 4.27 -4.55
N ARG A 1004 19.47 3.75 -5.14
CA ARG A 1004 20.18 4.35 -6.28
C ARG A 1004 19.54 4.03 -7.64
N SER A 1005 18.67 3.03 -7.72
CA SER A 1005 17.93 2.69 -8.93
C SER A 1005 16.75 3.65 -9.23
N VAL A 1006 16.79 4.87 -8.67
CA VAL A 1006 15.75 5.92 -8.72
C VAL A 1006 16.30 7.14 -9.45
#